data_AF-A0A428RQ02-F1
#
_entry.id   AF-A0A428RQ02-F1
#
_cell.length_a   1.000
_cell.length_b   1.000
_cell.length_c   1.000
_cell.angle_alpha   90.00
_cell.angle_beta   90.00
_cell.angle_gamma   90.00
#
_symmetry.space_group_name_H-M   'P 1'
#
loop_
_entity.id
_entity.type
_entity.pdbx_description
1 polymer ?
#
loop_
_entity_poly.entity_id
_entity_poly.type
_entity_poly.pdbx_seq_one_letter_code
_entity_poly.pdbx_strand_id
1 'polypeptide(L)'
;MDDEKQVNILSNTGGSTESTMLETPPAINSHSTSTSARRHMGRLSSGRDVRRRLSRLVHPAMKRTEKLGDPLLMKTMLSPETALPKRGQEVKCTLQSIMEKLKPDSSGRPRPEFDSLEIYNVSRNTTKSLRKAEADRLRKVVQDPTTPVTMASCPYLEEMKTDSEGYRHLSLMSQTISTALSLCLLDNECVNAKFCARIANRERIDKLIQQARAASESEPVPPGVEGDDGMDKWLSAIFELVHYISAILARLISQTGDGKFWLENILATLVARTVKLKFLLVDIASNAQVSAANGQQTLEETKGVGGFSVTIGDDEEECEEALRIIDAQRKEGLSSDEEAEVAAFCVSQSKYQSGLNAALKYVLLSLRLSSLTALPATTYEMCLIVYEIGFEGFKTILFQDRDLEYSASSDRDVLNTAQSALIILNQVISQLDRKEPADTDETIIEWTYTGVDDPNGNVDYTQLRTEEIALRSLVNVVRVMVPVAFSSPILLANLTGFRTMMALTGDVKDVVRPFREGQFGAFYRLYTKAFDDEAKGRDILRLSQAFKSHSFSRCRLLADAKGKWRNNLLGAGEPEYMSAEALAKLTECSQRMDGWVVDETSVTIPCRRYVSTVVSSALALAGGGLAIGFTVGDRIEGVDPFNLATYAWVLAAFIVLVCKAILVEGWAWSDFLRWRVRCHSVSELVATTGMDEQVIIAKLLHEDCGDGILTTRGPFNSVFRNQAEDAGGFSIDRPAHPSTLILSGLGLLKVVTPRGHAIVCLDHRRGTVLTAVEHTASQDKRRLICEDADRHTKDNAVKHRTEWRSSPRPAKLRLTSTEDFKWKRVQGFYNFQDANVVFT
;
A
#
# COMPACT_ATOMS: atom_id res chain seq x y z
N MET A 1 -42.12 24.76 52.32
CA MET A 1 -43.10 24.23 51.36
C MET A 1 -42.32 23.63 50.20
N ASP A 2 -41.48 22.61 50.44
CA ASP A 2 -41.83 21.22 50.83
C ASP A 2 -42.48 20.51 49.63
N ASP A 3 -42.03 19.34 49.16
CA ASP A 3 -41.37 18.24 49.88
C ASP A 3 -40.13 17.65 49.20
N GLU A 4 -39.21 17.13 50.02
CA GLU A 4 -38.24 16.09 49.63
C GLU A 4 -38.92 14.69 49.62
N LYS A 5 -38.37 13.73 48.85
CA LYS A 5 -38.20 12.36 49.38
C LYS A 5 -37.20 11.48 48.63
N GLN A 6 -36.26 10.93 49.38
CA GLN A 6 -35.43 9.77 49.03
C GLN A 6 -36.22 8.47 49.22
N VAL A 7 -35.84 7.39 48.53
CA VAL A 7 -36.16 6.00 48.92
C VAL A 7 -34.93 5.10 48.75
N ASN A 8 -34.80 4.12 49.66
CA ASN A 8 -33.59 3.32 49.95
C ASN A 8 -33.46 2.00 49.16
N ILE A 9 -32.31 1.35 49.38
CA ILE A 9 -31.88 0.04 48.87
C ILE A 9 -32.13 -1.08 49.92
N LEU A 10 -32.15 -2.35 49.48
CA LEU A 10 -32.17 -3.63 50.26
C LEU A 10 -33.55 -4.04 50.82
N SER A 11 -33.91 -5.33 50.98
CA SER A 11 -33.11 -6.57 51.09
C SER A 11 -33.79 -7.86 50.55
N ASN A 12 -33.08 -8.99 50.70
CA ASN A 12 -33.27 -10.33 50.09
C ASN A 12 -34.08 -11.35 50.96
N THR A 13 -34.81 -12.30 50.33
CA THR A 13 -35.28 -13.66 50.81
C THR A 13 -36.23 -14.31 49.76
N GLY A 14 -36.48 -15.63 49.64
CA GLY A 14 -35.82 -16.83 50.20
C GLY A 14 -36.72 -18.10 50.33
N GLY A 15 -36.52 -19.15 49.52
CA GLY A 15 -37.17 -20.50 49.59
C GLY A 15 -37.77 -21.00 48.26
N SER A 16 -37.31 -22.09 47.60
CA SER A 16 -37.43 -23.57 47.88
C SER A 16 -38.84 -24.13 47.58
N THR A 17 -39.10 -25.26 46.90
CA THR A 17 -38.40 -26.56 46.62
C THR A 17 -38.62 -26.99 45.12
N GLU A 18 -38.18 -28.13 44.53
CA GLU A 18 -38.00 -29.53 44.99
C GLU A 18 -37.17 -30.42 44.00
N SER A 19 -36.71 -31.58 44.48
CA SER A 19 -36.03 -32.79 43.88
C SER A 19 -35.98 -33.01 42.33
N THR A 20 -35.00 -33.71 41.73
CA THR A 20 -34.50 -35.05 42.13
C THR A 20 -33.07 -35.40 41.66
N MET A 21 -32.41 -36.24 42.48
CA MET A 21 -31.16 -37.02 42.31
C MET A 21 -31.13 -38.00 41.11
N LEU A 22 -30.06 -38.75 40.76
CA LEU A 22 -28.58 -38.73 40.90
C LEU A 22 -28.10 -40.16 40.56
N GLU A 23 -27.23 -40.42 39.57
CA GLU A 23 -26.41 -41.65 39.55
C GLU A 23 -25.27 -41.68 38.50
N THR A 24 -24.11 -42.19 38.92
CA THR A 24 -22.92 -42.64 38.15
C THR A 24 -22.11 -43.61 39.04
N PRO A 25 -21.14 -44.41 38.55
CA PRO A 25 -20.96 -45.09 37.26
C PRO A 25 -20.86 -46.64 37.50
N PRO A 26 -20.24 -47.45 36.61
CA PRO A 26 -18.80 -47.72 36.81
C PRO A 26 -17.98 -47.92 35.52
N ALA A 27 -16.65 -47.92 35.66
CA ALA A 27 -15.70 -48.18 34.57
C ALA A 27 -15.22 -49.64 34.54
N ILE A 28 -14.95 -50.17 33.34
CA ILE A 28 -14.13 -51.37 33.13
C ILE A 28 -13.17 -51.13 31.95
N ASN A 29 -11.88 -51.43 32.16
CA ASN A 29 -10.84 -51.38 31.14
C ASN A 29 -10.89 -52.60 30.21
N SER A 30 -10.59 -52.39 28.92
CA SER A 30 -9.83 -53.38 28.14
C SER A 30 -8.95 -52.70 27.09
N HIS A 31 -7.68 -53.12 27.04
CA HIS A 31 -6.75 -52.70 25.99
C HIS A 31 -6.99 -53.53 24.73
N SER A 32 -6.96 -52.88 23.56
CA SER A 32 -6.37 -53.50 22.37
C SER A 32 -5.80 -52.42 21.43
N THR A 33 -4.75 -52.80 20.72
CA THR A 33 -3.92 -51.94 19.88
C THR A 33 -4.36 -52.00 18.41
N SER A 34 -4.32 -50.86 17.70
CA SER A 34 -3.45 -50.66 16.52
C SER A 34 -3.92 -49.55 15.55
N THR A 35 -2.92 -48.85 14.99
CA THR A 35 -2.92 -48.21 13.65
C THR A 35 -4.10 -47.32 13.24
N SER A 36 -4.07 -46.05 13.68
CA SER A 36 -4.73 -44.95 12.97
C SER A 36 -3.81 -44.40 11.88
N ALA A 37 -4.17 -44.59 10.61
CA ALA A 37 -3.45 -44.05 9.46
C ALA A 37 -3.74 -42.55 9.27
N ARG A 38 -2.86 -41.70 9.82
CA ARG A 38 -2.96 -40.24 9.75
C ARG A 38 -2.72 -39.75 8.30
N ARG A 39 -3.79 -39.53 7.53
CA ARG A 39 -3.69 -38.97 6.17
C ARG A 39 -3.09 -37.55 6.22
N HIS A 40 -2.03 -37.32 5.45
CA HIS A 40 -1.45 -36.00 5.26
C HIS A 40 -2.43 -35.06 4.54
N MET A 41 -2.87 -34.00 5.21
CA MET A 41 -3.26 -32.76 4.53
C MET A 41 -2.02 -31.89 4.39
N GLY A 42 -1.45 -31.82 3.18
CA GLY A 42 -0.43 -30.82 2.86
C GLY A 42 -1.08 -29.45 2.71
N ARG A 43 -0.86 -28.54 3.67
CA ARG A 43 -1.25 -27.13 3.54
C ARG A 43 -0.28 -26.43 2.59
N LEU A 44 -0.78 -25.95 1.45
CA LEU A 44 -0.02 -25.11 0.53
C LEU A 44 -0.15 -23.64 0.95
N SER A 45 0.97 -22.97 1.17
CA SER A 45 1.05 -21.55 1.54
C SER A 45 1.04 -20.66 0.30
N SER A 46 -0.11 -20.09 -0.07
CA SER A 46 -0.31 -19.41 -1.36
C SER A 46 0.63 -18.22 -1.63
N GLY A 47 1.12 -17.51 -0.60
CA GLY A 47 2.01 -16.35 -0.79
C GLY A 47 3.42 -16.64 -1.33
N ARG A 48 3.96 -17.87 -1.14
CA ARG A 48 5.35 -18.19 -1.56
C ARG A 48 5.47 -18.73 -2.98
N ASP A 49 4.41 -19.35 -3.52
CA ASP A 49 4.46 -19.96 -4.85
C ASP A 49 4.29 -18.95 -5.99
N VAL A 50 3.56 -17.85 -5.80
CA VAL A 50 3.45 -16.76 -6.79
C VAL A 50 4.84 -16.18 -7.12
N ARG A 51 5.67 -15.93 -6.09
CA ARG A 51 7.06 -15.44 -6.23
C ARG A 51 7.97 -16.43 -6.98
N ARG A 52 7.76 -17.74 -6.78
CA ARG A 52 8.51 -18.81 -7.47
C ARG A 52 8.02 -19.10 -8.89
N ARG A 53 6.79 -18.71 -9.25
CA ARG A 53 6.24 -18.84 -10.61
C ARG A 53 6.62 -17.66 -11.50
N LEU A 54 6.56 -16.42 -10.99
CA LEU A 54 7.01 -15.22 -11.72
C LEU A 54 8.47 -15.33 -12.20
N SER A 55 9.37 -15.85 -11.35
CA SER A 55 10.78 -16.09 -11.70
C SER A 55 11.02 -17.24 -12.69
N ARG A 56 9.99 -18.03 -13.03
CA ARG A 56 10.05 -19.17 -13.98
C ARG A 56 9.26 -18.95 -15.27
N LEU A 57 8.51 -17.85 -15.40
CA LEU A 57 7.72 -17.51 -16.60
C LEU A 57 8.44 -16.57 -17.58
N VAL A 58 9.76 -16.37 -17.40
CA VAL A 58 10.61 -15.84 -18.48
C VAL A 58 10.78 -16.93 -19.54
N HIS A 59 10.16 -16.72 -20.71
CA HIS A 59 10.13 -17.67 -21.82
C HIS A 59 11.56 -18.14 -22.21
N PRO A 60 11.81 -19.45 -22.45
CA PRO A 60 13.15 -19.97 -22.78
C PRO A 60 13.81 -19.37 -24.03
N ALA A 61 13.04 -18.64 -24.84
CA ALA A 61 13.53 -17.92 -26.02
C ALA A 61 14.51 -16.77 -25.68
N MET A 62 14.40 -16.14 -24.50
CA MET A 62 15.29 -15.04 -24.09
C MET A 62 16.65 -15.51 -23.51
N LYS A 63 16.86 -16.81 -23.28
CA LYS A 63 18.15 -17.36 -22.79
C LYS A 63 19.05 -17.93 -23.90
N ARG A 64 18.69 -17.80 -25.18
CA ARG A 64 19.40 -18.48 -26.29
C ARG A 64 20.18 -17.56 -27.24
N THR A 65 20.17 -16.24 -27.00
CA THR A 65 20.85 -15.23 -27.84
C THR A 65 22.23 -14.79 -27.33
N GLU A 66 22.72 -15.29 -26.19
CA GLU A 66 24.07 -14.98 -25.68
C GLU A 66 25.21 -15.82 -26.32
N LYS A 67 24.90 -16.74 -27.25
CA LYS A 67 25.90 -17.60 -27.92
C LYS A 67 25.68 -17.81 -29.42
N LEU A 68 25.60 -16.72 -30.18
CA LEU A 68 26.23 -16.65 -31.49
C LEU A 68 26.45 -15.18 -31.89
N GLY A 69 27.71 -14.78 -32.07
CA GLY A 69 28.04 -13.41 -32.44
C GLY A 69 27.89 -13.20 -33.94
N ASP A 70 26.84 -12.49 -34.36
CA ASP A 70 26.72 -11.95 -35.72
C ASP A 70 26.25 -10.48 -35.64
N PRO A 71 27.17 -9.50 -35.77
CA PRO A 71 26.87 -8.08 -35.50
C PRO A 71 25.97 -7.41 -36.53
N LEU A 72 25.60 -8.08 -37.63
CA LEU A 72 24.71 -7.52 -38.66
C LEU A 72 23.22 -7.67 -38.34
N LEU A 73 22.83 -8.65 -37.52
CA LEU A 73 21.41 -8.92 -37.23
C LEU A 73 20.85 -8.02 -36.10
N MET A 74 21.72 -7.47 -35.24
CA MET A 74 21.32 -6.61 -34.13
C MET A 74 20.92 -5.19 -34.57
N LYS A 75 21.33 -4.75 -35.77
CA LYS A 75 21.10 -3.40 -36.28
C LYS A 75 19.73 -3.19 -36.93
N THR A 76 19.00 -4.27 -37.22
CA THR A 76 17.71 -4.25 -37.94
C THR A 76 16.49 -4.44 -37.02
N MET A 77 16.68 -4.68 -35.72
CA MET A 77 15.59 -4.80 -34.74
C MET A 77 15.39 -3.58 -33.84
N LEU A 78 16.24 -2.55 -33.97
CA LEU A 78 16.02 -1.24 -33.33
C LEU A 78 15.11 -0.36 -34.21
N SER A 79 13.86 -0.81 -34.42
CA SER A 79 12.76 0.08 -34.83
C SER A 79 12.52 1.12 -33.72
N PRO A 80 12.10 2.37 -34.03
CA PRO A 80 11.71 3.37 -33.03
C PRO A 80 10.56 2.95 -32.10
N GLU A 81 9.86 1.85 -32.41
CA GLU A 81 8.63 1.38 -31.73
C GLU A 81 8.83 0.66 -30.38
N THR A 82 10.07 0.46 -29.93
CA THR A 82 10.39 -0.15 -28.62
C THR A 82 10.32 0.82 -27.45
N ALA A 83 10.08 2.11 -27.74
CA ALA A 83 9.84 3.14 -26.74
C ALA A 83 8.51 2.91 -25.98
N LEU A 84 8.56 2.81 -24.64
CA LEU A 84 7.36 2.89 -23.80
C LEU A 84 6.60 4.22 -24.06
N PRO A 85 5.25 4.23 -24.01
CA PRO A 85 4.44 5.41 -24.29
C PRO A 85 4.67 6.51 -23.24
N LYS A 86 4.52 7.77 -23.67
CA LYS A 86 4.62 8.93 -22.77
C LYS A 86 3.23 9.32 -22.25
N ARG A 87 3.18 9.83 -21.02
CA ARG A 87 1.99 10.45 -20.44
C ARG A 87 1.60 11.69 -21.22
N GLY A 88 0.34 12.11 -21.13
CA GLY A 88 -0.13 13.33 -21.80
C GLY A 88 -0.32 13.24 -23.31
N GLN A 89 -0.09 12.09 -23.95
CA GLN A 89 -0.32 11.89 -25.39
C GLN A 89 -1.82 11.72 -25.70
N GLU A 90 -2.30 12.29 -26.81
CA GLU A 90 -3.71 12.17 -27.23
C GLU A 90 -4.11 10.69 -27.42
N VAL A 91 -5.24 10.32 -26.83
CA VAL A 91 -5.68 8.93 -26.73
C VAL A 91 -6.47 8.53 -27.97
N LYS A 92 -5.94 7.57 -28.75
CA LYS A 92 -6.52 7.10 -30.01
C LYS A 92 -7.69 6.13 -29.78
N CYS A 93 -8.84 6.66 -29.37
CA CYS A 93 -10.08 5.90 -29.17
C CYS A 93 -11.26 6.50 -29.97
N THR A 94 -12.04 5.67 -30.65
CA THR A 94 -13.15 6.13 -31.50
C THR A 94 -14.51 5.76 -30.90
N LEU A 95 -15.53 6.58 -31.14
CA LEU A 95 -16.90 6.25 -30.73
C LEU A 95 -17.39 4.95 -31.39
N GLN A 96 -16.98 4.71 -32.64
CA GLN A 96 -17.36 3.50 -33.36
C GLN A 96 -16.79 2.24 -32.70
N SER A 97 -15.50 2.23 -32.33
CA SER A 97 -14.88 1.06 -31.72
C SER A 97 -15.44 0.74 -30.33
N ILE A 98 -15.69 1.75 -29.47
CA ILE A 98 -16.42 1.54 -28.20
C ILE A 98 -17.81 0.95 -28.47
N MET A 99 -18.56 1.52 -29.43
CA MET A 99 -19.90 1.03 -29.77
C MET A 99 -19.90 -0.34 -30.47
N GLU A 100 -18.78 -0.78 -31.03
CA GLU A 100 -18.63 -2.15 -31.57
C GLU A 100 -18.42 -3.17 -30.45
N LYS A 101 -17.64 -2.85 -29.41
CA LYS A 101 -17.53 -3.68 -28.20
C LYS A 101 -18.85 -3.81 -27.42
N LEU A 102 -19.75 -2.84 -27.58
CA LEU A 102 -21.09 -2.81 -26.97
C LEU A 102 -22.19 -3.51 -27.77
N LYS A 103 -21.91 -4.00 -28.99
CA LYS A 103 -22.89 -4.77 -29.77
C LYS A 103 -22.92 -6.23 -29.28
N PRO A 104 -24.11 -6.82 -29.03
CA PRO A 104 -24.21 -8.27 -29.09
C PRO A 104 -23.81 -8.72 -30.50
N ASP A 105 -22.98 -9.77 -30.59
CA ASP A 105 -22.37 -10.17 -31.85
C ASP A 105 -23.42 -10.57 -32.90
N SER A 106 -23.23 -10.12 -34.14
CA SER A 106 -24.15 -10.39 -35.24
C SER A 106 -23.91 -11.74 -35.93
N SER A 107 -22.99 -12.55 -35.42
CA SER A 107 -22.56 -13.86 -35.94
C SER A 107 -23.57 -15.01 -35.76
N GLY A 108 -24.87 -14.71 -35.72
CA GLY A 108 -25.95 -15.69 -35.86
C GLY A 108 -26.46 -16.37 -34.58
N ARG A 109 -25.78 -16.24 -33.43
CA ARG A 109 -26.27 -16.74 -32.12
C ARG A 109 -26.01 -15.72 -31.00
N PRO A 110 -26.95 -15.49 -30.06
CA PRO A 110 -26.86 -14.40 -29.11
C PRO A 110 -25.88 -14.70 -27.96
N ARG A 111 -24.79 -13.94 -27.87
CA ARG A 111 -23.99 -13.84 -26.63
C ARG A 111 -24.81 -13.14 -25.53
N PRO A 112 -24.63 -13.50 -24.24
CA PRO A 112 -25.34 -12.86 -23.15
C PRO A 112 -24.96 -11.38 -23.01
N GLU A 113 -25.95 -10.53 -22.73
CA GLU A 113 -25.75 -9.09 -22.56
C GLU A 113 -25.55 -8.73 -21.07
N PHE A 114 -24.31 -8.50 -20.67
CA PHE A 114 -23.98 -7.94 -19.36
C PHE A 114 -24.44 -6.48 -19.26
N ASP A 115 -24.83 -6.06 -18.05
CA ASP A 115 -25.43 -4.75 -17.82
C ASP A 115 -26.61 -4.45 -18.78
N SER A 116 -27.39 -5.49 -19.11
CA SER A 116 -28.65 -5.37 -19.84
C SER A 116 -29.73 -4.63 -19.03
N LEU A 117 -30.60 -3.94 -19.77
CA LEU A 117 -31.79 -3.26 -19.27
C LEU A 117 -33.10 -3.98 -19.67
N GLU A 118 -33.02 -5.12 -20.37
CA GLU A 118 -34.21 -5.82 -20.90
C GLU A 118 -35.15 -6.30 -19.80
N ILE A 119 -34.62 -6.75 -18.66
CA ILE A 119 -35.43 -7.19 -17.50
C ILE A 119 -36.25 -6.06 -16.87
N TYR A 120 -35.90 -4.80 -17.17
CA TYR A 120 -36.61 -3.59 -16.74
C TYR A 120 -37.51 -3.02 -17.85
N ASN A 121 -37.86 -3.83 -18.85
CA ASN A 121 -38.72 -3.47 -19.99
C ASN A 121 -38.18 -2.33 -20.89
N VAL A 122 -36.87 -2.05 -20.86
CA VAL A 122 -36.25 -1.01 -21.70
C VAL A 122 -35.96 -1.55 -23.10
N SER A 123 -36.42 -0.85 -24.14
CA SER A 123 -36.18 -1.27 -25.53
C SER A 123 -34.69 -1.24 -25.90
N ARG A 124 -34.23 -2.21 -26.71
CA ARG A 124 -32.85 -2.23 -27.26
C ARG A 124 -32.45 -0.93 -27.95
N ASN A 125 -33.39 -0.26 -28.62
CA ASN A 125 -33.13 1.03 -29.28
C ASN A 125 -32.86 2.15 -28.26
N THR A 126 -33.62 2.18 -27.16
CA THR A 126 -33.40 3.10 -26.03
C THR A 126 -32.04 2.84 -25.39
N THR A 127 -31.75 1.59 -25.03
CA THR A 127 -30.46 1.17 -24.43
C THR A 127 -29.28 1.56 -25.33
N LYS A 128 -29.38 1.32 -26.64
CA LYS A 128 -28.35 1.70 -27.63
C LYS A 128 -28.16 3.22 -27.73
N SER A 129 -29.24 3.99 -27.63
CA SER A 129 -29.18 5.47 -27.63
C SER A 129 -28.47 6.00 -26.38
N LEU A 130 -28.86 5.51 -25.19
CA LEU A 130 -28.24 5.87 -23.90
C LEU A 130 -26.75 5.51 -23.87
N ARG A 131 -26.39 4.29 -24.29
CA ARG A 131 -24.99 3.86 -24.40
C ARG A 131 -24.18 4.69 -25.40
N LYS A 132 -24.76 5.11 -26.52
CA LYS A 132 -24.08 5.98 -27.49
C LYS A 132 -23.79 7.37 -26.91
N ALA A 133 -24.74 7.97 -26.19
CA ALA A 133 -24.55 9.26 -25.52
C ALA A 133 -23.45 9.18 -24.45
N GLU A 134 -23.49 8.15 -23.62
CA GLU A 134 -22.50 7.91 -22.57
C GLU A 134 -21.10 7.60 -23.13
N ALA A 135 -21.02 6.81 -24.21
CA ALA A 135 -19.75 6.53 -24.90
C ALA A 135 -19.11 7.79 -25.49
N ASP A 136 -19.89 8.71 -26.07
CA ASP A 136 -19.31 9.98 -26.56
C ASP A 136 -18.88 10.90 -25.41
N ARG A 137 -19.61 10.91 -24.28
CA ARG A 137 -19.22 11.63 -23.06
C ARG A 137 -17.87 11.13 -22.53
N LEU A 138 -17.71 9.83 -22.31
CA LEU A 138 -16.46 9.26 -21.80
C LEU A 138 -15.32 9.34 -22.83
N ARG A 139 -15.61 9.20 -24.13
CA ARG A 139 -14.62 9.41 -25.21
C ARG A 139 -14.05 10.84 -25.17
N LYS A 140 -14.90 11.86 -25.02
CA LYS A 140 -14.44 13.26 -24.87
C LYS A 140 -13.55 13.45 -23.65
N VAL A 141 -13.86 12.79 -22.53
CA VAL A 141 -13.03 12.83 -21.31
C VAL A 141 -11.66 12.19 -21.54
N VAL A 142 -11.54 11.07 -22.24
CA VAL A 142 -10.23 10.41 -22.42
C VAL A 142 -9.40 10.98 -23.57
N GLN A 143 -10.00 11.65 -24.56
CA GLN A 143 -9.33 12.07 -25.79
C GLN A 143 -8.07 12.91 -25.52
N ASP A 144 -8.22 14.02 -24.81
CA ASP A 144 -7.10 14.85 -24.37
C ASP A 144 -6.86 14.66 -22.86
N PRO A 145 -5.76 13.99 -22.46
CA PRO A 145 -5.40 13.81 -21.05
C PRO A 145 -4.89 15.09 -20.37
N THR A 146 -4.65 16.19 -21.09
CA THR A 146 -4.17 17.47 -20.52
C THR A 146 -5.31 18.39 -20.10
N THR A 147 -6.45 18.37 -20.81
CA THR A 147 -7.69 19.04 -20.38
C THR A 147 -8.17 18.47 -19.04
N PRO A 148 -8.33 19.28 -17.96
CA PRO A 148 -8.81 18.79 -16.68
C PRO A 148 -10.24 18.24 -16.72
N VAL A 149 -10.56 17.31 -15.81
CA VAL A 149 -11.89 16.71 -15.72
C VAL A 149 -12.81 17.57 -14.84
N THR A 150 -13.76 18.27 -15.45
CA THR A 150 -14.75 19.12 -14.76
C THR A 150 -16.02 18.35 -14.39
N MET A 151 -16.52 18.53 -13.17
CA MET A 151 -17.93 18.24 -12.84
C MET A 151 -18.81 19.39 -13.34
N ALA A 152 -19.94 19.08 -13.99
CA ALA A 152 -20.86 20.10 -14.50
C ALA A 152 -21.47 20.94 -13.37
N SER A 153 -22.11 22.06 -13.72
CA SER A 153 -22.84 22.86 -12.73
C SER A 153 -24.03 22.06 -12.20
N CYS A 154 -24.15 22.03 -10.88
CA CYS A 154 -25.17 21.27 -10.17
C CYS A 154 -25.72 22.16 -9.05
N PRO A 155 -26.82 22.90 -9.29
CA PRO A 155 -27.35 23.88 -8.34
C PRO A 155 -27.55 23.33 -6.93
N TYR A 156 -28.04 22.10 -6.83
CA TYR A 156 -28.25 21.39 -5.56
C TYR A 156 -26.96 21.23 -4.72
N LEU A 157 -25.83 20.89 -5.36
CA LEU A 157 -24.53 20.76 -4.67
C LEU A 157 -23.76 22.10 -4.55
N GLU A 158 -24.15 23.11 -5.33
CA GLU A 158 -23.63 24.48 -5.25
C GLU A 158 -24.26 25.26 -4.10
N GLU A 159 -25.56 25.07 -3.85
CA GLU A 159 -26.32 25.65 -2.74
C GLU A 159 -25.96 24.99 -1.38
N MET A 160 -25.53 23.72 -1.39
CA MET A 160 -25.11 23.02 -0.17
C MET A 160 -23.79 23.53 0.41
N LYS A 161 -23.83 23.86 1.70
CA LYS A 161 -22.67 24.24 2.51
C LYS A 161 -21.84 23.03 2.94
N THR A 162 -20.62 23.28 3.42
CA THR A 162 -19.72 22.25 3.98
C THR A 162 -20.02 21.91 5.44
N ASP A 163 -21.31 21.84 5.80
CA ASP A 163 -21.78 21.54 7.16
C ASP A 163 -22.11 20.04 7.32
N SER A 164 -22.55 19.66 8.54
CA SER A 164 -22.87 18.26 8.83
C SER A 164 -24.02 17.72 8.00
N GLU A 165 -24.91 18.58 7.48
CA GLU A 165 -26.03 18.17 6.66
C GLU A 165 -25.58 17.92 5.22
N GLY A 166 -24.79 18.83 4.64
CA GLY A 166 -24.15 18.61 3.34
C GLY A 166 -23.33 17.31 3.28
N TYR A 167 -22.52 17.03 4.31
CA TYR A 167 -21.79 15.75 4.39
C TYR A 167 -22.68 14.53 4.58
N ARG A 168 -23.84 14.66 5.26
CA ARG A 168 -24.83 13.58 5.41
C ARG A 168 -25.53 13.30 4.09
N HIS A 169 -25.88 14.34 3.34
CA HIS A 169 -26.44 14.22 1.98
C HIS A 169 -25.45 13.58 1.01
N LEU A 170 -24.17 13.98 0.99
CA LEU A 170 -23.14 13.30 0.18
C LEU A 170 -22.99 11.82 0.54
N SER A 171 -23.00 11.48 1.83
CA SER A 171 -22.96 10.09 2.29
C SER A 171 -24.19 9.30 1.84
N LEU A 172 -25.37 9.92 1.83
CA LEU A 172 -26.61 9.30 1.36
C LEU A 172 -26.58 9.10 -0.16
N MET A 173 -26.15 10.09 -0.95
CA MET A 173 -25.94 9.94 -2.40
C MET A 173 -25.02 8.74 -2.69
N SER A 174 -23.89 8.65 -1.98
CA SER A 174 -22.94 7.56 -2.17
C SER A 174 -23.52 6.19 -1.80
N GLN A 175 -24.29 6.11 -0.70
CA GLN A 175 -24.99 4.89 -0.31
C GLN A 175 -26.04 4.48 -1.37
N THR A 176 -26.82 5.43 -1.88
CA THR A 176 -27.82 5.23 -2.94
C THR A 176 -27.19 4.72 -4.24
N ILE A 177 -26.05 5.29 -4.66
CA ILE A 177 -25.26 4.80 -5.80
C ILE A 177 -24.69 3.41 -5.53
N SER A 178 -24.22 3.13 -4.32
CA SER A 178 -23.69 1.83 -3.92
C SER A 178 -24.76 0.72 -3.96
N THR A 179 -25.99 1.03 -3.54
CA THR A 179 -27.14 0.14 -3.69
C THR A 179 -27.42 -0.17 -5.16
N ALA A 180 -27.49 0.84 -6.04
CA ALA A 180 -27.67 0.64 -7.47
C ALA A 180 -26.51 -0.17 -8.11
N LEU A 181 -25.28 -0.02 -7.61
CA LEU A 181 -24.14 -0.84 -8.01
C LEU A 181 -24.30 -2.31 -7.57
N SER A 182 -24.79 -2.58 -6.36
CA SER A 182 -25.13 -3.94 -5.90
C SER A 182 -26.20 -4.60 -6.77
N LEU A 183 -27.21 -3.87 -7.24
CA LEU A 183 -28.21 -4.40 -8.19
C LEU A 183 -27.56 -4.75 -9.55
N CYS A 184 -26.66 -3.91 -10.07
CA CYS A 184 -25.90 -4.24 -11.29
C CYS A 184 -25.06 -5.51 -11.11
N LEU A 185 -24.49 -5.71 -9.92
CA LEU A 185 -23.74 -6.93 -9.59
C LEU A 185 -24.67 -8.14 -9.55
N LEU A 186 -25.81 -8.06 -8.86
CA LEU A 186 -26.79 -9.17 -8.77
C LEU A 186 -27.17 -9.68 -10.16
N ASP A 187 -27.61 -8.79 -11.04
CA ASP A 187 -28.05 -9.16 -12.39
C ASP A 187 -26.93 -9.84 -13.19
N ASN A 188 -25.67 -9.39 -13.05
CA ASN A 188 -24.55 -9.95 -13.79
C ASN A 188 -24.03 -11.27 -13.17
N GLU A 189 -24.15 -11.45 -11.86
CA GLU A 189 -23.97 -12.77 -11.23
C GLU A 189 -25.05 -13.76 -11.70
N CYS A 190 -26.28 -13.30 -11.95
CA CYS A 190 -27.33 -14.13 -12.55
C CYS A 190 -27.02 -14.51 -14.01
N VAL A 191 -26.41 -13.60 -14.79
CA VAL A 191 -25.87 -13.93 -16.12
C VAL A 191 -24.77 -14.98 -16.00
N ASN A 192 -23.80 -14.82 -15.09
CA ASN A 192 -22.77 -15.82 -14.85
C ASN A 192 -23.40 -17.17 -14.43
N ALA A 193 -24.37 -17.19 -13.52
CA ALA A 193 -25.01 -18.43 -13.08
C ALA A 193 -25.74 -19.18 -14.21
N LYS A 194 -26.30 -18.45 -15.18
CA LYS A 194 -27.01 -19.01 -16.35
C LYS A 194 -26.07 -19.51 -17.46
N PHE A 195 -24.95 -18.83 -17.70
CA PHE A 195 -24.10 -19.08 -18.88
C PHE A 195 -22.68 -19.60 -18.55
N CYS A 196 -22.22 -19.44 -17.31
CA CYS A 196 -20.90 -19.91 -16.84
C CYS A 196 -20.89 -20.08 -15.31
N ALA A 197 -21.60 -21.10 -14.79
CA ALA A 197 -21.79 -21.28 -13.35
C ALA A 197 -20.47 -21.35 -12.54
N ARG A 198 -19.35 -21.73 -13.15
CA ARG A 198 -18.01 -21.81 -12.53
C ARG A 198 -17.46 -20.49 -11.99
N ILE A 199 -17.84 -19.37 -12.58
CA ILE A 199 -17.46 -18.02 -12.11
C ILE A 199 -18.62 -17.31 -11.40
N ALA A 200 -19.71 -18.03 -11.13
CA ALA A 200 -20.83 -17.55 -10.34
C ALA A 200 -20.68 -18.10 -8.91
N ASN A 201 -20.97 -17.28 -7.91
CA ASN A 201 -20.97 -17.71 -6.52
C ASN A 201 -22.39 -17.64 -5.94
N ARG A 202 -22.91 -18.80 -5.51
CA ARG A 202 -24.30 -18.93 -5.03
C ARG A 202 -24.56 -18.16 -3.73
N GLU A 203 -23.59 -18.09 -2.82
CA GLU A 203 -23.71 -17.28 -1.61
C GLU A 203 -23.68 -15.78 -1.91
N ARG A 204 -22.87 -15.36 -2.90
CA ARG A 204 -22.80 -13.97 -3.36
C ARG A 204 -24.14 -13.53 -3.97
N ILE A 205 -24.77 -14.38 -4.77
CA ILE A 205 -26.14 -14.15 -5.28
C ILE A 205 -27.13 -14.01 -4.12
N ASP A 206 -27.14 -14.94 -3.16
CA ASP A 206 -28.08 -14.88 -2.03
C ASP A 206 -27.89 -13.59 -1.18
N LYS A 207 -26.64 -13.25 -0.84
CA LYS A 207 -26.29 -11.99 -0.13
C LYS A 207 -26.75 -10.75 -0.92
N LEU A 208 -26.64 -10.75 -2.24
CA LEU A 208 -27.09 -9.65 -3.10
C LEU A 208 -28.62 -9.59 -3.21
N ILE A 209 -29.33 -10.72 -3.24
CA ILE A 209 -30.80 -10.76 -3.17
C ILE A 209 -31.29 -10.18 -1.84
N GLN A 210 -30.64 -10.50 -0.72
CA GLN A 210 -30.97 -9.92 0.59
C GLN A 210 -30.78 -8.39 0.60
N GLN A 211 -29.70 -7.87 0.00
CA GLN A 211 -29.48 -6.43 -0.16
C GLN A 211 -30.56 -5.78 -1.05
N ALA A 212 -30.94 -6.43 -2.15
CA ALA A 212 -31.98 -5.94 -3.05
C ALA A 212 -33.36 -5.89 -2.36
N ARG A 213 -33.73 -6.90 -1.56
CA ARG A 213 -34.97 -6.87 -0.77
C ARG A 213 -34.99 -5.71 0.23
N ALA A 214 -33.91 -5.53 0.99
CA ALA A 214 -33.77 -4.40 1.91
C ALA A 214 -33.86 -3.03 1.20
N ALA A 215 -33.37 -2.94 -0.04
CA ALA A 215 -33.49 -1.74 -0.87
C ALA A 215 -34.91 -1.52 -1.43
N SER A 216 -35.69 -2.59 -1.68
CA SER A 216 -37.11 -2.47 -2.08
C SER A 216 -38.04 -2.05 -0.93
N GLU A 217 -37.64 -2.30 0.32
CA GLU A 217 -38.39 -1.92 1.53
C GLU A 217 -38.01 -0.52 2.06
N SER A 218 -36.86 0.03 1.63
CA SER A 218 -36.31 1.29 2.11
C SER A 218 -36.16 2.30 0.97
N GLU A 219 -37.13 3.19 0.81
CA GLU A 219 -36.93 4.40 0.02
C GLU A 219 -35.96 5.35 0.76
N PRO A 220 -34.80 5.71 0.18
CA PRO A 220 -33.87 6.65 0.78
C PRO A 220 -34.35 8.09 0.53
N VAL A 221 -35.50 8.47 1.11
CA VAL A 221 -35.99 9.86 1.08
C VAL A 221 -34.98 10.74 1.82
N PRO A 222 -34.37 11.74 1.18
CA PRO A 222 -33.43 12.64 1.85
C PRO A 222 -34.20 13.54 2.82
N PRO A 223 -33.82 13.63 4.11
CA PRO A 223 -34.39 14.60 5.03
C PRO A 223 -34.28 16.03 4.47
N GLY A 224 -35.37 16.79 4.53
CA GLY A 224 -35.47 18.15 4.00
C GLY A 224 -35.68 18.26 2.48
N VAL A 225 -35.80 17.14 1.75
CA VAL A 225 -36.20 17.15 0.34
C VAL A 225 -37.70 16.82 0.26
N GLU A 226 -38.51 17.85 0.03
CA GLU A 226 -39.97 17.75 -0.06
C GLU A 226 -40.46 18.07 -1.49
N GLY A 227 -41.36 17.23 -2.00
CA GLY A 227 -41.98 17.38 -3.32
C GLY A 227 -41.10 16.97 -4.51
N ASP A 228 -41.76 16.79 -5.66
CA ASP A 228 -41.17 16.23 -6.88
C ASP A 228 -39.96 17.04 -7.39
N ASP A 229 -40.04 18.38 -7.40
CA ASP A 229 -38.94 19.28 -7.80
C ASP A 229 -37.70 19.14 -6.89
N GLY A 230 -37.89 18.84 -5.60
CA GLY A 230 -36.80 18.54 -4.69
C GLY A 230 -36.11 17.21 -5.04
N MET A 231 -36.91 16.18 -5.34
CA MET A 231 -36.43 14.85 -5.72
C MET A 231 -35.72 14.86 -7.08
N ASP A 232 -36.22 15.62 -8.05
CA ASP A 232 -35.57 15.81 -9.36
C ASP A 232 -34.19 16.47 -9.22
N LYS A 233 -34.06 17.49 -8.35
CA LYS A 233 -32.77 18.15 -8.05
C LYS A 233 -31.79 17.20 -7.35
N TRP A 234 -32.28 16.40 -6.41
CA TRP A 234 -31.50 15.36 -5.74
C TRP A 234 -31.01 14.28 -6.72
N LEU A 235 -31.88 13.76 -7.58
CA LEU A 235 -31.55 12.76 -8.59
C LEU A 235 -30.55 13.29 -9.62
N SER A 236 -30.72 14.55 -10.04
CA SER A 236 -29.77 15.27 -10.91
C SER A 236 -28.38 15.35 -10.28
N ALA A 237 -28.28 15.68 -8.99
CA ALA A 237 -27.01 15.70 -8.26
C ALA A 237 -26.35 14.32 -8.16
N ILE A 238 -27.13 13.25 -7.95
CA ILE A 238 -26.64 11.87 -8.01
C ILE A 238 -26.11 11.53 -9.41
N PHE A 239 -26.82 11.90 -10.48
CA PHE A 239 -26.37 11.65 -11.86
C PHE A 239 -25.06 12.38 -12.18
N GLU A 240 -24.89 13.62 -11.73
CA GLU A 240 -23.64 14.35 -11.90
C GLU A 240 -22.49 13.75 -11.07
N LEU A 241 -22.75 13.27 -9.85
CA LEU A 241 -21.75 12.53 -9.06
C LEU A 241 -21.32 11.24 -9.79
N VAL A 242 -22.27 10.50 -10.36
CA VAL A 242 -21.99 9.29 -11.18
C VAL A 242 -21.22 9.66 -12.45
N HIS A 243 -21.58 10.73 -13.15
CA HIS A 243 -20.86 11.24 -14.32
C HIS A 243 -19.42 11.62 -13.97
N TYR A 244 -19.20 12.24 -12.82
CA TYR A 244 -17.89 12.68 -12.37
C TYR A 244 -17.00 11.50 -11.96
N ILE A 245 -17.49 10.58 -11.12
CA ILE A 245 -16.75 9.38 -10.71
C ILE A 245 -16.34 8.55 -11.94
N SER A 246 -17.26 8.32 -12.88
CA SER A 246 -16.96 7.57 -14.11
C SER A 246 -16.02 8.32 -15.07
N ALA A 247 -16.07 9.66 -15.11
CA ALA A 247 -15.12 10.46 -15.89
C ALA A 247 -13.69 10.38 -15.32
N ILE A 248 -13.53 10.52 -14.00
CA ILE A 248 -12.23 10.38 -13.34
C ILE A 248 -11.68 8.95 -13.51
N LEU A 249 -12.52 7.92 -13.34
CA LEU A 249 -12.13 6.53 -13.57
C LEU A 249 -11.71 6.28 -15.03
N ALA A 250 -12.47 6.76 -16.01
CA ALA A 250 -12.14 6.64 -17.43
C ALA A 250 -10.80 7.32 -17.76
N ARG A 251 -10.58 8.55 -17.26
CA ARG A 251 -9.30 9.28 -17.43
C ARG A 251 -8.13 8.56 -16.76
N LEU A 252 -8.34 7.98 -15.58
CA LEU A 252 -7.32 7.21 -14.89
C LEU A 252 -6.96 5.95 -15.67
N ILE A 253 -7.94 5.17 -16.12
CA ILE A 253 -7.76 3.98 -16.98
C ILE A 253 -6.98 4.30 -18.26
N SER A 254 -7.29 5.44 -18.91
CA SER A 254 -6.57 5.87 -20.11
C SER A 254 -5.15 6.37 -19.85
N GLN A 255 -4.73 6.51 -18.58
CA GLN A 255 -3.40 6.94 -18.16
C GLN A 255 -2.66 5.90 -17.29
N THR A 256 -3.21 4.69 -17.08
CA THR A 256 -2.51 3.58 -16.38
C THR A 256 -1.93 2.54 -17.34
N GLY A 257 -2.50 2.40 -18.54
CA GLY A 257 -1.98 1.57 -19.61
C GLY A 257 -2.37 2.05 -21.01
N ASP A 258 -1.49 1.83 -21.98
CA ASP A 258 -1.74 2.00 -23.42
C ASP A 258 -2.12 0.64 -24.04
N GLY A 259 -2.88 0.69 -25.13
CA GLY A 259 -3.37 -0.48 -25.86
C GLY A 259 -4.87 -0.41 -26.14
N LYS A 260 -5.26 -0.62 -27.41
CA LYS A 260 -6.68 -0.56 -27.84
C LYS A 260 -7.54 -1.60 -27.12
N PHE A 261 -7.04 -2.82 -26.95
CA PHE A 261 -7.74 -3.89 -26.23
C PHE A 261 -8.08 -3.51 -24.78
N TRP A 262 -7.11 -2.94 -24.06
CA TRP A 262 -7.36 -2.42 -22.72
C TRP A 262 -8.41 -1.30 -22.76
N LEU A 263 -8.15 -0.24 -23.50
CA LEU A 263 -8.99 0.95 -23.43
C LEU A 263 -10.41 0.74 -23.97
N GLU A 264 -10.57 0.12 -25.13
CA GLU A 264 -11.88 0.04 -25.80
C GLU A 264 -12.83 -0.95 -25.10
N ASN A 265 -12.32 -2.09 -24.62
CA ASN A 265 -13.14 -3.04 -23.87
C ASN A 265 -13.52 -2.46 -22.50
N ILE A 266 -12.57 -1.90 -21.75
CA ILE A 266 -12.86 -1.38 -20.40
C ILE A 266 -13.74 -0.12 -20.44
N LEU A 267 -13.58 0.77 -21.43
CA LEU A 267 -14.52 1.88 -21.63
C LEU A 267 -15.91 1.38 -22.05
N ALA A 268 -16.02 0.35 -22.87
CA ALA A 268 -17.32 -0.24 -23.22
C ALA A 268 -18.03 -0.81 -21.99
N THR A 269 -17.34 -1.60 -21.16
CA THR A 269 -17.89 -2.13 -19.90
C THR A 269 -18.27 -1.00 -18.94
N LEU A 270 -17.46 0.05 -18.81
CA LEU A 270 -17.78 1.23 -17.99
C LEU A 270 -19.01 1.99 -18.52
N VAL A 271 -19.14 2.18 -19.83
CA VAL A 271 -20.33 2.78 -20.46
C VAL A 271 -21.59 1.97 -20.14
N ALA A 272 -21.54 0.64 -20.30
CA ALA A 272 -22.68 -0.23 -20.02
C ALA A 272 -23.09 -0.14 -18.54
N ARG A 273 -22.11 -0.22 -17.63
CA ARG A 273 -22.32 -0.07 -16.18
C ARG A 273 -22.91 1.29 -15.80
N THR A 274 -22.35 2.38 -16.30
CA THR A 274 -22.79 3.74 -15.96
C THR A 274 -24.18 4.06 -16.53
N VAL A 275 -24.54 3.55 -17.71
CA VAL A 275 -25.92 3.64 -18.23
C VAL A 275 -26.89 2.86 -17.35
N LYS A 276 -26.56 1.61 -17.01
CA LYS A 276 -27.43 0.78 -16.17
C LYS A 276 -27.62 1.39 -14.78
N LEU A 277 -26.53 1.80 -14.13
CA LEU A 277 -26.58 2.41 -12.81
C LEU A 277 -27.46 3.67 -12.78
N LYS A 278 -27.36 4.56 -13.79
CA LYS A 278 -28.24 5.74 -13.90
C LYS A 278 -29.71 5.37 -14.11
N PHE A 279 -30.00 4.30 -14.86
CA PHE A 279 -31.37 3.83 -15.03
C PHE A 279 -31.96 3.32 -13.70
N LEU A 280 -31.22 2.49 -12.97
CA LEU A 280 -31.67 1.91 -11.70
C LEU A 280 -31.92 2.97 -10.62
N LEU A 281 -31.16 4.06 -10.64
CA LEU A 281 -31.27 5.20 -9.73
C LEU A 281 -32.58 6.00 -9.87
N VAL A 282 -33.30 5.89 -11.00
CA VAL A 282 -34.58 6.61 -11.20
C VAL A 282 -35.67 6.11 -10.24
N ASP A 283 -35.70 4.80 -9.99
CA ASP A 283 -36.64 4.15 -9.08
C ASP A 283 -35.95 2.92 -8.48
N ILE A 284 -35.21 3.12 -7.39
CA ILE A 284 -34.40 2.06 -6.80
C ILE A 284 -35.26 0.97 -6.19
N ALA A 285 -36.41 1.32 -5.60
CA ALA A 285 -37.25 0.36 -4.90
C ALA A 285 -37.88 -0.65 -5.87
N SER A 286 -38.49 -0.17 -6.96
CA SER A 286 -39.06 -1.01 -8.02
C SER A 286 -37.99 -1.82 -8.74
N ASN A 287 -36.86 -1.19 -9.12
CA ASN A 287 -35.77 -1.90 -9.79
C ASN A 287 -35.11 -2.94 -8.87
N ALA A 288 -35.02 -2.69 -7.56
CA ALA A 288 -34.52 -3.67 -6.60
C ALA A 288 -35.47 -4.87 -6.46
N GLN A 289 -36.79 -4.66 -6.48
CA GLN A 289 -37.78 -5.74 -6.49
C GLN A 289 -37.63 -6.62 -7.75
N VAL A 290 -37.47 -6.01 -8.94
CA VAL A 290 -37.25 -6.73 -10.21
C VAL A 290 -35.96 -7.55 -10.18
N SER A 291 -34.85 -6.94 -9.73
CA SER A 291 -33.54 -7.62 -9.64
C SER A 291 -33.59 -8.77 -8.61
N ALA A 292 -34.21 -8.57 -7.45
CA ALA A 292 -34.39 -9.60 -6.43
C ALA A 292 -35.25 -10.79 -6.93
N ALA A 293 -36.31 -10.52 -7.70
CA ALA A 293 -37.16 -11.56 -8.30
C ALA A 293 -36.40 -12.38 -9.36
N ASN A 294 -35.68 -11.72 -10.27
CA ASN A 294 -34.82 -12.37 -11.27
C ASN A 294 -33.69 -13.18 -10.61
N GLY A 295 -33.11 -12.66 -9.52
CA GLY A 295 -32.12 -13.36 -8.71
C GLY A 295 -32.66 -14.64 -8.08
N GLN A 296 -33.83 -14.55 -7.43
CA GLN A 296 -34.51 -15.71 -6.84
C GLN A 296 -34.82 -16.78 -7.90
N GLN A 297 -35.42 -16.38 -9.03
CA GLN A 297 -35.73 -17.28 -10.15
C GLN A 297 -34.45 -17.97 -10.67
N THR A 298 -33.38 -17.21 -10.90
CA THR A 298 -32.09 -17.77 -11.37
C THR A 298 -31.49 -18.75 -10.37
N LEU A 299 -31.58 -18.46 -9.07
CA LEU A 299 -31.10 -19.34 -8.00
C LEU A 299 -31.93 -20.63 -7.89
N GLU A 300 -33.19 -20.60 -8.29
CA GLU A 300 -34.09 -21.76 -8.37
C GLU A 300 -33.84 -22.62 -9.62
N GLU A 301 -33.78 -22.00 -10.80
CA GLU A 301 -33.44 -22.65 -12.08
C GLU A 301 -32.10 -23.41 -11.99
N THR A 302 -31.14 -22.87 -11.24
CA THR A 302 -29.79 -23.45 -11.09
C THR A 302 -29.63 -24.39 -9.88
N LYS A 303 -30.70 -24.77 -9.16
CA LYS A 303 -30.61 -25.66 -7.96
C LYS A 303 -29.95 -27.02 -8.24
N GLY A 304 -30.00 -27.52 -9.47
CA GLY A 304 -29.39 -28.79 -9.88
C GLY A 304 -28.05 -28.68 -10.60
N VAL A 305 -27.54 -27.46 -10.84
CA VAL A 305 -26.30 -27.25 -11.62
C VAL A 305 -25.10 -27.35 -10.69
N GLY A 306 -24.25 -28.36 -10.91
CA GLY A 306 -22.98 -28.52 -10.21
C GLY A 306 -21.89 -27.58 -10.74
N GLY A 307 -20.86 -27.33 -9.92
CA GLY A 307 -19.69 -26.55 -10.34
C GLY A 307 -19.85 -25.02 -10.22
N PHE A 308 -20.59 -24.54 -9.22
CA PHE A 308 -20.48 -23.15 -8.75
C PHE A 308 -19.10 -22.87 -8.15
N SER A 309 -18.66 -21.61 -8.18
CA SER A 309 -17.50 -21.18 -7.40
C SER A 309 -17.76 -21.33 -5.90
N VAL A 310 -16.74 -21.85 -5.20
CA VAL A 310 -16.67 -21.94 -3.73
C VAL A 310 -15.81 -20.79 -3.16
N THR A 311 -15.02 -20.13 -4.00
CA THR A 311 -14.17 -19.00 -3.65
C THR A 311 -14.96 -17.68 -3.64
N ILE A 312 -14.58 -16.77 -2.73
CA ILE A 312 -15.22 -15.46 -2.55
C ILE A 312 -14.20 -14.32 -2.77
N GLY A 313 -12.90 -14.63 -2.90
CA GLY A 313 -11.80 -13.67 -2.78
C GLY A 313 -10.99 -13.38 -4.05
N ASP A 314 -10.50 -14.41 -4.76
CA ASP A 314 -9.49 -14.25 -5.82
C ASP A 314 -10.10 -14.44 -7.23
N ASP A 315 -10.84 -13.42 -7.68
CA ASP A 315 -11.49 -13.37 -9.01
C ASP A 315 -10.51 -13.69 -10.18
N GLU A 316 -9.21 -13.38 -10.05
CA GLU A 316 -8.20 -13.60 -11.09
C GLU A 316 -7.82 -15.08 -11.28
N GLU A 317 -7.45 -15.78 -10.20
CA GLU A 317 -7.08 -17.22 -10.27
C GLU A 317 -8.28 -18.06 -10.70
N GLU A 318 -9.47 -17.74 -10.17
CA GLU A 318 -10.74 -18.37 -10.54
C GLU A 318 -11.04 -18.21 -12.04
N CYS A 319 -10.84 -17.01 -12.60
CA CYS A 319 -11.05 -16.77 -14.02
C CYS A 319 -9.99 -17.42 -14.93
N GLU A 320 -8.74 -17.58 -14.48
CA GLU A 320 -7.75 -18.37 -15.22
C GLU A 320 -8.06 -19.87 -15.19
N GLU A 321 -8.43 -20.41 -14.03
CA GLU A 321 -8.80 -21.82 -13.89
C GLU A 321 -10.05 -22.14 -14.72
N ALA A 322 -11.08 -21.28 -14.67
CA ALA A 322 -12.27 -21.42 -15.49
C ALA A 322 -11.94 -21.55 -16.99
N LEU A 323 -11.09 -20.68 -17.54
CA LEU A 323 -10.65 -20.76 -18.94
C LEU A 323 -9.88 -22.05 -19.24
N ARG A 324 -8.96 -22.49 -18.37
CA ARG A 324 -8.23 -23.75 -18.56
C ARG A 324 -9.16 -24.95 -18.62
N ILE A 325 -10.20 -25.00 -17.77
CA ILE A 325 -11.16 -26.11 -17.77
C ILE A 325 -12.11 -26.02 -18.97
N ILE A 326 -12.54 -24.82 -19.40
CA ILE A 326 -13.32 -24.63 -20.63
C ILE A 326 -12.53 -25.15 -21.85
N ASP A 327 -11.25 -24.78 -21.97
CA ASP A 327 -10.36 -25.26 -23.04
C ASP A 327 -10.14 -26.78 -23.00
N ALA A 328 -10.04 -27.36 -21.79
CA ALA A 328 -9.91 -28.81 -21.61
C ALA A 328 -11.19 -29.54 -22.06
N GLN A 329 -12.36 -29.10 -21.59
CA GLN A 329 -13.65 -29.70 -21.97
C GLN A 329 -13.94 -29.56 -23.47
N ARG A 330 -13.57 -28.45 -24.09
CA ARG A 330 -13.63 -28.26 -25.54
C ARG A 330 -12.76 -29.29 -26.28
N LYS A 331 -11.52 -29.51 -25.83
CA LYS A 331 -10.60 -30.49 -26.43
C LYS A 331 -11.01 -31.95 -26.18
N GLU A 332 -11.68 -32.22 -25.05
CA GLU A 332 -12.19 -33.53 -24.67
C GLU A 332 -13.59 -33.83 -25.26
N GLY A 333 -14.23 -32.85 -25.93
CA GLY A 333 -15.59 -33.00 -26.47
C GLY A 333 -16.70 -33.05 -25.41
N LEU A 334 -16.42 -32.62 -24.19
CA LEU A 334 -17.35 -32.60 -23.06
C LEU A 334 -18.29 -31.38 -23.06
N SER A 335 -17.97 -30.37 -23.86
CA SER A 335 -18.79 -29.17 -24.12
C SER A 335 -18.79 -28.90 -25.62
N SER A 336 -19.90 -28.40 -26.17
CA SER A 336 -19.89 -27.90 -27.54
C SER A 336 -18.95 -26.70 -27.68
N ASP A 337 -18.45 -26.47 -28.91
CA ASP A 337 -17.65 -25.27 -29.22
C ASP A 337 -18.39 -23.98 -28.83
N GLU A 338 -19.71 -23.96 -29.01
CA GLU A 338 -20.57 -22.81 -28.73
C GLU A 338 -20.71 -22.52 -27.23
N GLU A 339 -20.93 -23.56 -26.41
CA GLU A 339 -20.96 -23.42 -24.95
C GLU A 339 -19.60 -22.96 -24.40
N ALA A 340 -18.51 -23.49 -24.95
CA ALA A 340 -17.16 -23.06 -24.59
C ALA A 340 -16.90 -21.59 -24.95
N GLU A 341 -17.34 -21.13 -26.12
CA GLU A 341 -17.20 -19.73 -26.54
C GLU A 341 -18.06 -18.76 -25.71
N VAL A 342 -19.30 -19.15 -25.37
CA VAL A 342 -20.17 -18.36 -24.48
C VAL A 342 -19.58 -18.29 -23.06
N ALA A 343 -19.10 -19.40 -22.52
CA ALA A 343 -18.46 -19.44 -21.21
C ALA A 343 -17.17 -18.58 -21.17
N ALA A 344 -16.30 -18.69 -22.18
CA ALA A 344 -15.09 -17.87 -22.30
C ALA A 344 -15.39 -16.37 -22.45
N PHE A 345 -16.50 -16.02 -23.10
CA PHE A 345 -16.99 -14.65 -23.15
C PHE A 345 -17.47 -14.15 -21.78
N CYS A 346 -18.22 -14.95 -21.02
CA CYS A 346 -18.60 -14.61 -19.65
C CYS A 346 -17.38 -14.39 -18.73
N VAL A 347 -16.37 -15.26 -18.80
CA VAL A 347 -15.11 -15.07 -18.05
C VAL A 347 -14.42 -13.76 -18.45
N SER A 348 -14.32 -13.45 -19.74
CA SER A 348 -13.75 -12.19 -20.24
C SER A 348 -14.51 -10.97 -19.72
N GLN A 349 -15.85 -11.01 -19.71
CA GLN A 349 -16.67 -9.90 -19.18
C GLN A 349 -16.57 -9.77 -17.65
N SER A 350 -16.46 -10.87 -16.92
CA SER A 350 -16.23 -10.87 -15.47
C SER A 350 -14.89 -10.20 -15.12
N LYS A 351 -13.83 -10.58 -15.85
CA LYS A 351 -12.50 -9.93 -15.78
C LYS A 351 -12.60 -8.42 -15.95
N TYR A 352 -13.24 -7.95 -17.03
CA TYR A 352 -13.38 -6.51 -17.31
C TYR A 352 -14.16 -5.75 -16.21
N GLN A 353 -15.12 -6.42 -15.59
CA GLN A 353 -15.95 -5.83 -14.54
C GLN A 353 -15.27 -5.81 -13.16
N SER A 354 -14.47 -6.82 -12.78
CA SER A 354 -13.92 -6.94 -11.42
C SER A 354 -13.13 -5.69 -11.00
N GLY A 355 -12.19 -5.23 -11.82
CA GLY A 355 -11.40 -4.02 -11.54
C GLY A 355 -12.22 -2.73 -11.49
N LEU A 356 -13.22 -2.58 -12.37
CA LEU A 356 -14.16 -1.45 -12.35
C LEU A 356 -15.03 -1.46 -11.07
N ASN A 357 -15.53 -2.63 -10.69
CA ASN A 357 -16.34 -2.82 -9.49
C ASN A 357 -15.53 -2.50 -8.22
N ALA A 358 -14.27 -2.93 -8.15
CA ALA A 358 -13.37 -2.62 -7.03
C ALA A 358 -13.12 -1.11 -6.90
N ALA A 359 -12.81 -0.43 -8.01
CA ALA A 359 -12.58 1.02 -8.01
C ALA A 359 -13.84 1.82 -7.62
N LEU A 360 -15.00 1.48 -8.19
CA LEU A 360 -16.27 2.15 -7.87
C LEU A 360 -16.68 1.92 -6.41
N LYS A 361 -16.62 0.68 -5.91
CA LYS A 361 -16.91 0.37 -4.50
C LYS A 361 -16.02 1.15 -3.54
N TYR A 362 -14.71 1.21 -3.81
CA TYR A 362 -13.76 1.90 -2.95
C TYR A 362 -14.07 3.41 -2.86
N VAL A 363 -14.25 4.09 -3.99
CA VAL A 363 -14.54 5.53 -4.01
C VAL A 363 -15.88 5.85 -3.33
N LEU A 364 -16.91 5.04 -3.56
CA LEU A 364 -18.20 5.21 -2.89
C LEU A 364 -18.08 5.01 -1.37
N LEU A 365 -17.27 4.04 -0.93
CA LEU A 365 -16.99 3.85 0.49
C LEU A 365 -16.27 5.07 1.09
N SER A 366 -15.27 5.64 0.41
CA SER A 366 -14.54 6.84 0.87
C SER A 366 -15.42 8.10 0.99
N LEU A 367 -16.50 8.21 0.20
CA LEU A 367 -17.46 9.33 0.31
C LEU A 367 -18.47 9.14 1.45
N ARG A 368 -18.65 7.91 1.94
CA ARG A 368 -19.60 7.57 3.01
C ARG A 368 -19.11 8.10 4.36
N LEU A 369 -20.04 8.34 5.28
CA LEU A 369 -19.76 8.53 6.70
C LEU A 369 -19.66 7.18 7.41
N SER A 370 -18.51 6.92 8.03
CA SER A 370 -18.28 5.75 8.88
C SER A 370 -18.48 6.09 10.35
N SER A 371 -19.20 5.24 11.08
CA SER A 371 -19.37 5.36 12.53
C SER A 371 -18.18 4.79 13.33
N LEU A 372 -17.26 4.08 12.67
CA LEU A 372 -16.13 3.38 13.32
C LEU A 372 -15.08 4.33 13.91
N THR A 373 -14.97 5.53 13.34
CA THR A 373 -14.02 6.56 13.75
C THR A 373 -14.42 7.23 15.07
N ALA A 374 -15.71 7.22 15.40
CA ALA A 374 -16.34 8.07 16.41
C ALA A 374 -16.09 9.59 16.21
N LEU A 375 -15.84 10.03 14.97
CA LEU A 375 -15.70 11.44 14.61
C LEU A 375 -17.00 12.02 14.03
N PRO A 376 -17.31 13.31 14.27
CA PRO A 376 -18.37 14.01 13.55
C PRO A 376 -18.16 14.03 12.04
N ALA A 377 -19.26 14.14 11.27
CA ALA A 377 -19.23 14.18 9.81
C ALA A 377 -18.36 15.30 9.21
N THR A 378 -18.28 16.41 9.95
CA THR A 378 -17.50 17.63 9.67
C THR A 378 -16.07 17.59 10.19
N THR A 379 -15.59 16.46 10.74
CA THR A 379 -14.28 16.36 11.42
C THR A 379 -13.43 15.26 10.78
N TYR A 380 -12.68 15.60 9.73
CA TYR A 380 -11.81 14.65 9.04
C TYR A 380 -10.55 15.31 8.43
N GLU A 381 -9.56 14.47 8.11
CA GLU A 381 -8.35 14.82 7.35
C GLU A 381 -7.98 13.63 6.46
N MET A 382 -8.12 13.80 5.14
CA MET A 382 -7.51 12.91 4.14
C MET A 382 -6.15 13.50 3.78
N CYS A 383 -5.08 12.71 3.84
CA CYS A 383 -3.72 13.20 3.62
C CYS A 383 -2.89 12.20 2.82
N LEU A 384 -2.18 12.68 1.80
CA LEU A 384 -1.38 11.89 0.87
C LEU A 384 0.02 12.49 0.79
N ILE A 385 1.04 11.67 0.96
CA ILE A 385 2.45 12.05 0.79
C ILE A 385 3.14 11.08 -0.15
N VAL A 386 3.88 11.62 -1.11
CA VAL A 386 4.87 10.89 -1.90
C VAL A 386 6.25 11.40 -1.51
N TYR A 387 7.05 10.52 -0.92
CA TYR A 387 8.36 10.85 -0.36
C TYR A 387 9.37 9.72 -0.59
N GLU A 388 10.64 9.96 -0.28
CA GLU A 388 11.70 8.96 -0.42
C GLU A 388 11.96 8.20 0.90
N ILE A 389 11.92 6.87 0.83
CA ILE A 389 12.35 5.94 1.87
C ILE A 389 13.63 5.20 1.48
N GLY A 390 14.18 4.49 2.44
CA GLY A 390 15.39 3.71 2.29
C GLY A 390 16.64 4.58 2.25
N PHE A 391 17.77 3.90 2.31
CA PHE A 391 19.08 4.52 2.27
C PHE A 391 19.41 5.09 0.88
N GLU A 392 18.94 4.46 -0.21
CA GLU A 392 19.19 4.91 -1.60
C GLU A 392 18.11 5.87 -2.17
N GLY A 393 16.94 6.01 -1.55
CA GLY A 393 15.90 6.96 -1.97
C GLY A 393 14.82 6.36 -2.89
N PHE A 394 14.18 5.28 -2.45
CA PHE A 394 13.02 4.73 -3.16
C PHE A 394 11.78 5.56 -2.85
N LYS A 395 11.05 5.99 -3.87
CA LYS A 395 9.76 6.64 -3.67
C LYS A 395 8.78 5.67 -3.01
N THR A 396 7.92 6.20 -2.16
CA THR A 396 6.76 5.52 -1.60
C THR A 396 5.59 6.49 -1.58
N ILE A 397 4.39 5.97 -1.71
CA ILE A 397 3.15 6.69 -1.43
C ILE A 397 2.60 6.23 -0.08
N LEU A 398 2.18 7.19 0.73
CA LEU A 398 1.55 7.00 2.03
C LEU A 398 0.26 7.82 2.06
N PHE A 399 -0.84 7.19 2.43
CA PHE A 399 -2.19 7.76 2.39
C PHE A 399 -2.90 7.49 3.72
N GLN A 400 -3.46 8.57 4.27
CA GLN A 400 -4.41 8.60 5.37
C GLN A 400 -5.78 8.92 4.75
N ASP A 401 -6.74 8.03 4.94
CA ASP A 401 -8.10 8.24 4.43
C ASP A 401 -8.95 9.12 5.36
N ARG A 402 -10.23 9.28 5.03
CA ARG A 402 -11.18 10.09 5.82
C ARG A 402 -11.35 9.55 7.24
N ASP A 403 -11.21 8.24 7.42
CA ASP A 403 -11.49 7.52 8.65
C ASP A 403 -10.26 7.38 9.57
N LEU A 404 -9.10 7.92 9.17
CA LEU A 404 -7.80 7.72 9.83
C LEU A 404 -7.26 6.29 9.70
N GLU A 405 -7.71 5.56 8.68
CA GLU A 405 -7.05 4.34 8.21
C GLU A 405 -5.86 4.72 7.32
N TYR A 406 -4.79 3.92 7.39
CA TYR A 406 -3.53 4.22 6.69
C TYR A 406 -3.19 3.12 5.70
N SER A 407 -2.89 3.50 4.46
CA SER A 407 -2.39 2.60 3.42
C SER A 407 -1.14 3.15 2.76
N ALA A 408 -0.29 2.26 2.27
CA ALA A 408 0.97 2.65 1.63
C ALA A 408 1.44 1.60 0.60
N SER A 409 2.22 2.09 -0.36
CA SER A 409 2.85 1.28 -1.40
C SER A 409 4.19 1.87 -1.82
N SER A 410 5.17 1.00 -2.06
CA SER A 410 6.49 1.32 -2.61
C SER A 410 6.81 0.45 -3.83
N ASP A 411 5.78 -0.13 -4.44
CA ASP A 411 5.88 -0.83 -5.71
C ASP A 411 5.92 0.16 -6.89
N ARG A 412 6.78 -0.12 -7.89
CA ARG A 412 7.04 0.81 -8.99
C ARG A 412 5.84 0.94 -9.92
N ASP A 413 5.11 -0.14 -10.19
CA ASP A 413 3.93 -0.10 -11.04
C ASP A 413 2.76 0.62 -10.35
N VAL A 414 2.59 0.41 -9.04
CA VAL A 414 1.60 1.16 -8.24
C VAL A 414 1.95 2.65 -8.17
N LEU A 415 3.23 3.01 -7.99
CA LEU A 415 3.68 4.41 -8.02
C LEU A 415 3.50 5.05 -9.40
N ASN A 416 3.72 4.30 -10.47
CA ASN A 416 3.45 4.73 -11.84
C ASN A 416 1.94 5.02 -12.01
N THR A 417 1.06 4.12 -11.55
CA THR A 417 -0.40 4.36 -11.51
C THR A 417 -0.76 5.57 -10.61
N ALA A 418 -0.09 5.75 -9.47
CA ALA A 418 -0.27 6.89 -8.57
C ALA A 418 0.04 8.22 -9.26
N GLN A 419 1.12 8.30 -10.05
CA GLN A 419 1.46 9.49 -10.83
C GLN A 419 0.31 9.93 -11.73
N SER A 420 -0.43 8.97 -12.32
CA SER A 420 -1.61 9.27 -13.16
C SER A 420 -2.74 9.92 -12.36
N ALA A 421 -3.07 9.35 -11.20
CA ALA A 421 -4.11 9.90 -10.32
C ALA A 421 -3.75 11.30 -9.79
N LEU A 422 -2.49 11.51 -9.41
CA LEU A 422 -2.01 12.79 -8.87
C LEU A 422 -1.93 13.89 -9.95
N ILE A 423 -1.63 13.55 -11.21
CA ILE A 423 -1.74 14.51 -12.33
C ILE A 423 -3.20 14.96 -12.49
N ILE A 424 -4.16 14.03 -12.46
CA ILE A 424 -5.59 14.34 -12.58
C ILE A 424 -6.05 15.21 -11.40
N LEU A 425 -5.64 14.85 -10.17
CA LEU A 425 -5.94 15.64 -8.96
C LEU A 425 -5.34 17.06 -9.05
N ASN A 426 -4.09 17.21 -9.50
CA ASN A 426 -3.47 18.52 -9.70
C ASN A 426 -4.21 19.36 -10.75
N GLN A 427 -4.59 18.75 -11.88
CA GLN A 427 -5.37 19.39 -12.94
C GLN A 427 -6.72 19.91 -12.41
N VAL A 428 -7.42 19.12 -11.60
CA VAL A 428 -8.72 19.50 -11.01
C VAL A 428 -8.55 20.66 -10.02
N ILE A 429 -7.60 20.59 -9.09
CA ILE A 429 -7.38 21.66 -8.10
C ILE A 429 -6.93 22.96 -8.78
N SER A 430 -6.12 22.88 -9.84
CA SER A 430 -5.67 24.05 -10.62
C SER A 430 -6.80 24.85 -11.29
N GLN A 431 -8.01 24.29 -11.38
CA GLN A 431 -9.20 24.98 -11.90
C GLN A 431 -10.07 25.64 -10.83
N LEU A 432 -9.76 25.45 -9.54
CA LEU A 432 -10.57 26.03 -8.46
C LEU A 432 -10.28 27.53 -8.30
N ASP A 433 -11.35 28.29 -8.07
CA ASP A 433 -11.27 29.73 -7.78
C ASP A 433 -10.40 29.98 -6.53
N ARG A 434 -9.22 30.58 -6.73
CA ARG A 434 -8.39 31.10 -5.63
C ARG A 434 -9.07 32.33 -5.00
N LYS A 435 -9.83 32.09 -3.93
CA LYS A 435 -10.45 33.12 -3.08
C LYS A 435 -10.02 32.90 -1.63
N GLU A 436 -9.75 33.99 -0.92
CA GLU A 436 -9.25 33.94 0.46
C GLU A 436 -10.24 33.24 1.42
N PRO A 437 -9.75 32.52 2.44
CA PRO A 437 -10.59 31.93 3.48
C PRO A 437 -11.27 33.01 4.31
N ALA A 438 -12.57 32.84 4.60
CA ALA A 438 -13.39 33.88 5.22
C ALA A 438 -14.14 33.44 6.50
N ASP A 439 -14.35 32.13 6.70
CA ASP A 439 -15.27 31.61 7.73
C ASP A 439 -14.68 30.45 8.57
N THR A 440 -15.28 30.12 9.73
CA THR A 440 -14.70 29.17 10.70
C THR A 440 -14.94 27.68 10.40
N ASP A 441 -16.02 27.31 9.70
CA ASP A 441 -16.37 25.91 9.39
C ASP A 441 -15.91 25.45 7.98
N GLU A 442 -14.88 26.08 7.44
CA GLU A 442 -14.40 25.80 6.09
C GLU A 442 -13.67 24.45 5.96
N THR A 443 -13.91 23.79 4.82
CA THR A 443 -13.08 22.68 4.33
C THR A 443 -11.94 23.25 3.48
N ILE A 444 -10.71 22.80 3.69
CA ILE A 444 -9.50 23.32 3.03
C ILE A 444 -8.80 22.20 2.27
N ILE A 445 -8.31 22.51 1.08
CA ILE A 445 -7.29 21.71 0.38
C ILE A 445 -5.95 22.43 0.48
N GLU A 446 -4.99 21.79 1.14
CA GLU A 446 -3.56 22.16 1.12
C GLU A 446 -2.85 21.18 0.19
N TRP A 447 -2.11 21.65 -0.82
CA TRP A 447 -1.44 20.76 -1.77
C TRP A 447 -0.17 21.33 -2.39
N THR A 448 0.59 20.43 -3.02
CA THR A 448 1.76 20.73 -3.85
C THR A 448 2.11 19.52 -4.70
N TYR A 449 2.46 19.75 -5.96
CA TYR A 449 2.83 18.71 -6.91
C TYR A 449 3.97 19.19 -7.80
N THR A 450 5.01 18.38 -7.88
CA THR A 450 6.11 18.57 -8.83
C THR A 450 6.39 17.26 -9.53
N GLY A 451 6.40 17.30 -10.86
CA GLY A 451 6.65 16.14 -11.72
C GLY A 451 7.70 16.50 -12.78
N VAL A 452 8.61 15.57 -13.02
CA VAL A 452 9.68 15.68 -14.00
C VAL A 452 9.64 14.44 -14.90
N ASP A 453 9.51 14.66 -16.21
CA ASP A 453 9.50 13.59 -17.23
C ASP A 453 10.88 12.95 -17.44
N ASP A 454 11.93 13.50 -16.84
CA ASP A 454 13.27 12.92 -16.81
C ASP A 454 13.36 11.85 -15.69
N PRO A 455 13.62 10.57 -16.02
CA PRO A 455 13.80 9.52 -15.03
C PRO A 455 15.01 9.74 -14.10
N ASN A 456 15.95 10.62 -14.46
CA ASN A 456 17.11 10.99 -13.64
C ASN A 456 16.85 12.19 -12.72
N GLY A 457 15.72 12.89 -12.86
CA GLY A 457 15.38 14.02 -11.99
C GLY A 457 15.10 13.55 -10.57
N ASN A 458 15.74 14.15 -9.56
CA ASN A 458 15.29 13.98 -8.18
C ASN A 458 14.33 15.12 -7.80
N VAL A 459 13.22 14.76 -7.17
CA VAL A 459 12.27 15.65 -6.54
C VAL A 459 12.32 15.39 -5.04
N ASP A 460 13.08 16.21 -4.32
CA ASP A 460 13.14 16.15 -2.86
C ASP A 460 11.86 16.75 -2.27
N TYR A 461 11.20 15.99 -1.40
CA TYR A 461 10.00 16.42 -0.71
C TYR A 461 10.26 17.62 0.22
N THR A 462 11.52 17.93 0.62
CA THR A 462 11.83 19.14 1.40
C THR A 462 11.65 20.45 0.63
N GLN A 463 11.71 20.41 -0.70
CA GLN A 463 11.59 21.58 -1.57
C GLN A 463 10.12 21.92 -1.93
N LEU A 464 9.19 21.05 -1.55
CA LEU A 464 7.77 21.21 -1.83
C LEU A 464 7.15 22.34 -1.00
N ARG A 465 6.77 23.44 -1.68
CA ARG A 465 6.00 24.54 -1.08
C ARG A 465 4.51 24.29 -1.29
N THR A 466 3.71 24.37 -0.23
CA THR A 466 2.26 24.14 -0.28
C THR A 466 1.49 25.41 -0.66
N GLU A 467 0.43 25.21 -1.44
CA GLU A 467 -0.65 26.17 -1.66
C GLU A 467 -1.90 25.72 -0.89
N GLU A 468 -2.77 26.67 -0.52
CA GLU A 468 -4.02 26.41 0.22
C GLU A 468 -5.22 27.10 -0.45
N ILE A 469 -6.35 26.39 -0.57
CA ILE A 469 -7.64 26.92 -1.05
C ILE A 469 -8.77 26.47 -0.12
N ALA A 470 -9.66 27.39 0.23
CA ALA A 470 -10.89 27.10 0.97
C ALA A 470 -12.04 26.68 0.02
N LEU A 471 -12.66 25.53 0.31
CA LEU A 471 -13.76 24.95 -0.44
C LEU A 471 -15.08 25.35 0.23
N ARG A 472 -15.79 26.32 -0.36
CA ARG A 472 -16.99 26.95 0.25
C ARG A 472 -18.32 26.22 0.03
N SER A 473 -18.36 25.28 -0.91
CA SER A 473 -19.58 24.55 -1.30
C SER A 473 -19.29 23.06 -1.46
N LEU A 474 -20.32 22.24 -1.28
CA LEU A 474 -20.19 20.79 -1.31
C LEU A 474 -19.74 20.28 -2.69
N VAL A 475 -20.14 20.91 -3.79
CA VAL A 475 -19.64 20.59 -5.14
C VAL A 475 -18.11 20.74 -5.25
N ASN A 476 -17.51 21.75 -4.61
CA ASN A 476 -16.06 21.95 -4.64
C ASN A 476 -15.34 20.94 -3.75
N VAL A 477 -15.95 20.52 -2.63
CA VAL A 477 -15.46 19.40 -1.83
C VAL A 477 -15.51 18.10 -2.63
N VAL A 478 -16.62 17.79 -3.30
CA VAL A 478 -16.77 16.58 -4.16
C VAL A 478 -15.74 16.56 -5.30
N ARG A 479 -15.53 17.71 -5.96
CA ARG A 479 -14.49 17.87 -7.00
C ARG A 479 -13.10 17.47 -6.53
N VAL A 480 -12.72 17.75 -5.28
CA VAL A 480 -11.40 17.37 -4.74
C VAL A 480 -11.40 15.97 -4.12
N MET A 481 -12.43 15.64 -3.33
CA MET A 481 -12.52 14.41 -2.55
C MET A 481 -12.54 13.15 -3.43
N VAL A 482 -13.22 13.18 -4.58
CA VAL A 482 -13.29 12.03 -5.50
C VAL A 482 -11.90 11.70 -6.09
N PRO A 483 -11.15 12.63 -6.74
CA PRO A 483 -9.79 12.35 -7.19
C PRO A 483 -8.79 12.03 -6.07
N VAL A 484 -8.96 12.58 -4.86
CA VAL A 484 -8.15 12.17 -3.69
C VAL A 484 -8.41 10.69 -3.34
N ALA A 485 -9.67 10.22 -3.33
CA ALA A 485 -9.99 8.81 -3.11
C ALA A 485 -9.43 7.90 -4.22
N PHE A 486 -9.44 8.35 -5.48
CA PHE A 486 -8.78 7.66 -6.60
C PHE A 486 -7.24 7.63 -6.50
N SER A 487 -6.65 8.42 -5.61
CA SER A 487 -5.20 8.44 -5.34
C SER A 487 -4.78 7.51 -4.18
N SER A 488 -5.71 6.74 -3.61
CA SER A 488 -5.44 5.78 -2.53
C SER A 488 -4.62 4.57 -3.02
N PRO A 489 -3.52 4.18 -2.32
CA PRO A 489 -2.76 2.97 -2.59
C PRO A 489 -3.60 1.69 -2.71
N ILE A 490 -4.71 1.56 -1.97
CA ILE A 490 -5.60 0.39 -2.06
C ILE A 490 -6.23 0.31 -3.46
N LEU A 491 -6.83 1.40 -3.94
CA LEU A 491 -7.43 1.46 -5.27
C LEU A 491 -6.36 1.33 -6.36
N LEU A 492 -5.24 2.03 -6.20
CA LEU A 492 -4.15 2.06 -7.18
C LEU A 492 -3.50 0.67 -7.34
N ALA A 493 -3.32 -0.09 -6.26
CA ALA A 493 -2.83 -1.46 -6.31
C ALA A 493 -3.82 -2.39 -7.04
N ASN A 494 -5.11 -2.30 -6.70
CA ASN A 494 -6.16 -3.08 -7.38
C ASN A 494 -6.24 -2.76 -8.89
N LEU A 495 -6.17 -1.47 -9.25
CA LEU A 495 -6.19 -1.03 -10.65
C LEU A 495 -4.92 -1.45 -11.41
N THR A 496 -3.78 -1.48 -10.74
CA THR A 496 -2.50 -1.94 -11.29
C THR A 496 -2.51 -3.46 -11.52
N GLY A 497 -3.01 -4.24 -10.56
CA GLY A 497 -3.25 -5.68 -10.70
C GLY A 497 -4.21 -5.97 -11.86
N PHE A 498 -5.33 -5.26 -11.92
CA PHE A 498 -6.31 -5.37 -13.01
C PHE A 498 -5.70 -5.10 -14.40
N ARG A 499 -4.84 -4.09 -14.54
CA ARG A 499 -4.08 -3.82 -15.77
C ARG A 499 -3.14 -4.98 -16.11
N THR A 500 -2.43 -5.53 -15.14
CA THR A 500 -1.50 -6.65 -15.33
C THR A 500 -2.25 -7.93 -15.74
N MET A 501 -3.36 -8.26 -15.09
CA MET A 501 -4.27 -9.35 -15.48
C MET A 501 -4.74 -9.20 -16.94
N MET A 502 -5.14 -7.99 -17.34
CA MET A 502 -5.53 -7.70 -18.72
C MET A 502 -4.36 -7.83 -19.72
N ALA A 503 -3.14 -7.50 -19.32
CA ALA A 503 -1.94 -7.66 -20.14
C ALA A 503 -1.53 -9.14 -20.32
N LEU A 504 -1.80 -9.99 -19.32
CA LEU A 504 -1.51 -11.43 -19.35
C LEU A 504 -2.58 -12.25 -20.09
N THR A 505 -3.77 -11.69 -20.31
CA THR A 505 -4.95 -12.41 -20.83
C THR A 505 -5.42 -11.97 -22.21
N GLY A 506 -4.83 -10.94 -22.80
CA GLY A 506 -5.02 -10.56 -24.21
C GLY A 506 -4.35 -11.53 -25.20
N ASP A 507 -4.76 -11.48 -26.48
CA ASP A 507 -4.02 -12.14 -27.57
C ASP A 507 -2.61 -11.53 -27.71
N VAL A 508 -1.68 -12.23 -28.36
CA VAL A 508 -0.29 -11.79 -28.62
C VAL A 508 -0.23 -10.45 -29.38
N LYS A 509 -1.33 -10.08 -30.06
CA LYS A 509 -1.51 -8.80 -30.78
C LYS A 509 -2.03 -7.67 -29.89
N ASP A 510 -2.69 -7.99 -28.78
CA ASP A 510 -3.38 -7.07 -27.89
C ASP A 510 -2.45 -6.57 -26.76
N VAL A 511 -1.33 -5.96 -27.16
CA VAL A 511 -0.28 -5.56 -26.22
C VAL A 511 -0.73 -4.39 -25.33
N VAL A 512 -1.00 -4.67 -24.06
CA VAL A 512 -1.21 -3.66 -23.01
C VAL A 512 0.14 -3.25 -22.42
N ARG A 513 0.46 -1.95 -22.43
CA ARG A 513 1.77 -1.43 -21.99
C ARG A 513 1.63 -0.41 -20.85
N PRO A 514 2.46 -0.46 -19.80
CA PRO A 514 2.54 0.64 -18.84
C PRO A 514 3.11 1.90 -19.52
N PHE A 515 2.73 3.07 -19.01
CA PHE A 515 3.41 4.32 -19.34
C PHE A 515 4.82 4.37 -18.75
N ARG A 516 5.69 5.22 -19.31
CA ARG A 516 7.00 5.50 -18.69
C ARG A 516 6.83 5.98 -17.25
N GLU A 517 7.65 5.42 -16.37
CA GLU A 517 7.86 5.94 -15.02
C GLU A 517 8.45 7.35 -15.11
N GLY A 518 7.80 8.32 -14.47
CA GLY A 518 8.34 9.66 -14.25
C GLY A 518 8.73 9.87 -12.79
N GLN A 519 9.52 10.91 -12.52
CA GLN A 519 9.94 11.26 -11.17
C GLN A 519 9.02 12.36 -10.64
N PHE A 520 8.42 12.16 -9.47
CA PHE A 520 7.48 13.12 -8.90
C PHE A 520 7.54 13.18 -7.37
N GLY A 521 7.12 14.30 -6.82
CA GLY A 521 6.90 14.56 -5.41
C GLY A 521 5.54 15.21 -5.24
N ALA A 522 4.81 14.82 -4.20
CA ALA A 522 3.44 15.24 -4.02
C ALA A 522 3.07 15.27 -2.54
N PHE A 523 2.32 16.29 -2.14
CA PHE A 523 1.63 16.34 -0.88
C PHE A 523 0.22 16.90 -1.12
N TYR A 524 -0.80 16.24 -0.61
CA TYR A 524 -2.20 16.66 -0.67
C TYR A 524 -2.86 16.43 0.68
N ARG A 525 -3.64 17.40 1.15
CA ARG A 525 -4.31 17.34 2.44
C ARG A 525 -5.67 18.03 2.34
N LEU A 526 -6.74 17.24 2.30
CA LEU A 526 -8.12 17.72 2.36
C LEU A 526 -8.62 17.56 3.79
N TYR A 527 -8.91 18.66 4.47
CA TYR A 527 -9.25 18.65 5.90
C TYR A 527 -10.28 19.73 6.26
N THR A 528 -10.90 19.62 7.43
CA THR A 528 -11.78 20.65 7.99
C THR A 528 -11.11 21.41 9.13
N LYS A 529 -11.41 22.70 9.30
CA LYS A 529 -10.87 23.51 10.41
C LYS A 529 -11.18 22.88 11.78
N ALA A 530 -12.39 22.36 11.97
CA ALA A 530 -12.80 21.64 13.17
C ALA A 530 -11.88 20.43 13.51
N PHE A 531 -11.40 19.69 12.50
CA PHE A 531 -10.42 18.63 12.72
C PHE A 531 -9.04 19.17 13.13
N ASP A 532 -8.58 20.27 12.51
CA ASP A 532 -7.29 20.87 12.84
C ASP A 532 -7.27 21.42 14.28
N ASP A 533 -8.39 22.00 14.74
CA ASP A 533 -8.58 22.46 16.11
C ASP A 533 -8.65 21.33 17.13
N GLU A 534 -9.47 20.29 16.88
CA GLU A 534 -9.54 19.13 17.79
C GLU A 534 -8.19 18.40 17.88
N ALA A 535 -7.46 18.31 16.76
CA ALA A 535 -6.17 17.66 16.69
C ALA A 535 -5.08 18.36 17.53
N LYS A 536 -5.19 19.66 17.82
CA LYS A 536 -4.24 20.37 18.71
C LYS A 536 -4.23 19.80 20.13
N GLY A 537 -5.33 19.15 20.56
CA GLY A 537 -5.43 18.49 21.86
C GLY A 537 -5.00 17.02 21.88
N ARG A 538 -4.61 16.42 20.74
CA ARG A 538 -4.32 14.99 20.62
C ARG A 538 -2.83 14.67 20.72
N ASP A 539 -2.45 13.72 21.57
CA ASP A 539 -1.09 13.14 21.66
C ASP A 539 -0.84 12.11 20.54
N ILE A 540 -0.81 12.61 19.31
CA ILE A 540 -0.64 11.85 18.06
C ILE A 540 0.10 12.73 17.05
N LEU A 541 1.11 12.19 16.37
CA LEU A 541 1.71 12.86 15.22
C LEU A 541 0.79 12.68 14.00
N ARG A 542 0.29 13.77 13.42
CA ARG A 542 -0.50 13.74 12.18
C ARG A 542 0.40 13.56 10.96
N LEU A 543 -0.12 12.97 9.88
CA LEU A 543 0.63 12.82 8.63
C LEU A 543 1.03 14.20 8.04
N SER A 544 0.10 15.16 8.08
CA SER A 544 0.33 16.56 7.73
C SER A 544 1.39 17.26 8.61
N GLN A 545 1.39 16.98 9.91
CA GLN A 545 2.40 17.52 10.83
C GLN A 545 3.77 16.85 10.64
N ALA A 546 3.80 15.55 10.31
CA ALA A 546 5.01 14.83 9.95
C ALA A 546 5.63 15.36 8.64
N PHE A 547 4.81 15.79 7.68
CA PHE A 547 5.24 16.54 6.50
C PHE A 547 5.87 17.90 6.88
N LYS A 548 5.11 18.78 7.54
CA LYS A 548 5.55 20.15 7.89
C LYS A 548 6.78 20.19 8.82
N SER A 549 6.99 19.14 9.62
CA SER A 549 8.19 18.98 10.46
C SER A 549 9.38 18.32 9.75
N HIS A 550 9.25 18.01 8.45
CA HIS A 550 10.22 17.25 7.66
C HIS A 550 10.63 15.93 8.35
N SER A 551 9.68 15.24 8.99
CA SER A 551 9.97 14.02 9.76
C SER A 551 10.32 12.81 8.91
N PHE A 552 9.93 12.83 7.63
CA PHE A 552 10.28 11.84 6.62
C PHE A 552 11.59 12.15 5.86
N SER A 553 12.44 13.07 6.37
CA SER A 553 13.69 13.42 5.67
C SER A 553 14.74 12.33 5.80
N ARG A 554 15.24 11.82 4.66
CA ARG A 554 16.47 10.99 4.63
C ARG A 554 17.65 11.71 5.29
N CYS A 555 17.70 13.05 5.22
CA CYS A 555 18.72 13.86 5.89
C CYS A 555 18.69 13.78 7.43
N ARG A 556 17.56 13.37 8.05
CA ARG A 556 17.49 13.14 9.50
C ARG A 556 18.35 11.97 9.97
N LEU A 557 18.65 10.98 9.12
CA LEU A 557 19.60 9.89 9.45
C LEU A 557 20.98 10.42 9.88
N LEU A 558 21.37 11.61 9.40
CA LEU A 558 22.66 12.24 9.72
C LEU A 558 22.56 13.31 10.82
N ALA A 559 21.34 13.81 11.10
CA ALA A 559 21.12 14.91 12.05
C ALA A 559 21.08 14.45 13.52
N ASP A 560 20.49 13.28 13.80
CA ASP A 560 20.34 12.75 15.18
C ASP A 560 21.68 12.32 15.79
N ALA A 561 22.61 11.80 14.98
CA ALA A 561 23.85 11.12 15.39
C ALA A 561 24.76 11.86 16.40
N LYS A 562 24.63 13.19 16.55
CA LYS A 562 25.47 14.00 17.48
C LYS A 562 24.74 15.08 18.26
N GLY A 563 23.41 15.20 18.18
CA GLY A 563 22.60 16.24 18.87
C GLY A 563 22.88 17.71 18.49
N LYS A 564 24.04 18.04 17.93
CA LYS A 564 24.46 19.40 17.54
C LYS A 564 23.57 20.05 16.48
N TRP A 565 22.93 19.28 15.61
CA TRP A 565 22.06 19.79 14.56
C TRP A 565 20.72 20.31 15.09
N ARG A 566 20.22 19.75 16.21
CA ARG A 566 18.92 20.13 16.80
C ARG A 566 18.90 21.58 17.31
N ASN A 567 20.05 22.13 17.70
CA ASN A 567 20.17 23.50 18.19
C ASN A 567 20.15 24.55 17.08
N ASN A 568 20.50 24.19 15.84
CA ASN A 568 20.47 25.13 14.71
C ASN A 568 19.13 25.14 13.98
N LEU A 569 18.34 24.05 14.05
CA LEU A 569 17.04 23.94 13.38
C LEU A 569 15.93 24.83 14.00
N LEU A 570 16.18 25.36 15.20
CA LEU A 570 15.33 26.36 15.88
C LEU A 570 15.76 27.81 15.58
N GLY A 571 16.82 28.00 14.79
CA GLY A 571 17.18 29.30 14.22
C GLY A 571 16.50 29.48 12.86
N ALA A 572 15.83 30.61 12.66
CA ALA A 572 15.01 30.89 11.47
C ALA A 572 15.83 31.28 10.22
N GLY A 573 16.81 30.46 9.82
CA GLY A 573 17.70 30.72 8.69
C GLY A 573 18.05 29.47 7.87
N GLU A 574 17.57 29.45 6.62
CA GLU A 574 18.01 28.61 5.48
C GLU A 574 18.10 27.07 5.70
N PRO A 575 16.95 26.35 5.66
CA PRO A 575 16.94 24.88 5.65
C PRO A 575 17.48 24.27 4.34
N GLU A 576 17.51 25.03 3.24
CA GLU A 576 17.72 24.55 1.86
C GLU A 576 19.20 24.26 1.54
N TYR A 577 20.14 25.07 2.05
CA TYR A 577 21.58 24.80 1.93
C TYR A 577 22.00 23.59 2.79
N MET A 578 21.39 23.45 3.96
CA MET A 578 21.71 22.42 4.95
C MET A 578 21.18 21.02 4.55
N SER A 579 20.05 20.94 3.83
CA SER A 579 19.56 19.67 3.29
C SER A 579 20.45 19.14 2.17
N ALA A 580 20.96 20.01 1.29
CA ALA A 580 21.87 19.63 0.20
C ALA A 580 23.20 19.04 0.72
N GLU A 581 23.81 19.64 1.75
CA GLU A 581 25.05 19.11 2.35
C GLU A 581 24.81 17.76 3.05
N ALA A 582 23.67 17.59 3.72
CA ALA A 582 23.28 16.31 4.33
C ALA A 582 23.02 15.23 3.27
N LEU A 583 22.32 15.57 2.18
CA LEU A 583 22.10 14.65 1.06
C LEU A 583 23.43 14.21 0.42
N ALA A 584 24.36 15.15 0.17
CA ALA A 584 25.68 14.86 -0.37
C ALA A 584 26.49 13.91 0.53
N LYS A 585 26.45 14.09 1.86
CA LYS A 585 27.07 13.18 2.83
C LYS A 585 26.40 11.79 2.84
N LEU A 586 25.09 11.72 2.64
CA LEU A 586 24.38 10.45 2.54
C LEU A 586 24.78 9.70 1.26
N THR A 587 24.93 10.42 0.14
CA THR A 587 25.47 9.88 -1.11
C THR A 587 26.93 9.42 -0.97
N GLU A 588 27.79 10.17 -0.27
CA GLU A 588 29.17 9.75 0.03
C GLU A 588 29.19 8.47 0.86
N CYS A 589 28.36 8.39 1.92
CA CYS A 589 28.17 7.17 2.68
C CYS A 589 27.72 6.00 1.80
N SER A 590 26.83 6.23 0.83
CA SER A 590 26.39 5.19 -0.10
C SER A 590 27.51 4.68 -1.00
N GLN A 591 28.27 5.59 -1.62
CA GLN A 591 29.43 5.22 -2.45
C GLN A 591 30.50 4.45 -1.66
N ARG A 592 30.62 4.70 -0.35
CA ARG A 592 31.48 3.94 0.56
C ARG A 592 30.90 2.56 0.96
N MET A 593 29.59 2.39 0.88
CA MET A 593 28.87 1.13 1.15
C MET A 593 28.73 0.24 -0.09
N ASP A 594 28.73 0.80 -1.31
CA ASP A 594 28.65 0.03 -2.57
C ASP A 594 29.80 -0.98 -2.76
N GLY A 595 30.91 -0.81 -2.03
CA GLY A 595 32.04 -1.75 -2.00
C GLY A 595 31.91 -2.89 -0.99
N TRP A 596 30.80 -3.01 -0.27
CA TRP A 596 30.57 -4.05 0.73
C TRP A 596 30.06 -5.33 0.06
N VAL A 597 30.46 -6.49 0.58
CA VAL A 597 29.95 -7.79 0.15
C VAL A 597 29.19 -8.41 1.31
N VAL A 598 27.90 -8.62 1.14
CA VAL A 598 26.99 -9.16 2.15
C VAL A 598 26.86 -10.67 1.94
N ASP A 599 27.37 -11.45 2.89
CA ASP A 599 27.22 -12.91 2.97
C ASP A 599 26.04 -13.25 3.91
N GLU A 600 25.64 -14.53 4.01
CA GLU A 600 24.52 -14.97 4.85
C GLU A 600 24.68 -14.62 6.35
N THR A 601 25.91 -14.53 6.86
CA THR A 601 26.20 -14.36 8.30
C THR A 601 27.19 -13.25 8.61
N SER A 602 27.77 -12.60 7.59
CA SER A 602 28.81 -11.58 7.76
C SER A 602 28.79 -10.55 6.64
N VAL A 603 29.29 -9.34 6.92
CA VAL A 603 29.48 -8.28 5.93
C VAL A 603 30.97 -8.00 5.76
N THR A 604 31.48 -8.13 4.54
CA THR A 604 32.89 -7.99 4.20
C THR A 604 33.20 -6.60 3.64
N ILE A 605 34.12 -5.88 4.29
CA ILE A 605 34.54 -4.50 3.93
C ILE A 605 35.99 -4.48 3.43
N PRO A 606 36.31 -3.72 2.36
CA PRO A 606 37.69 -3.47 1.93
C PRO A 606 38.42 -2.44 2.83
N CYS A 607 39.45 -2.87 3.56
CA CYS A 607 40.19 -2.05 4.53
C CYS A 607 41.63 -1.73 4.07
N ARG A 608 41.81 -1.44 2.77
CA ARG A 608 43.11 -1.26 2.11
C ARG A 608 44.04 -0.27 2.83
N ARG A 609 43.54 0.89 3.24
CA ARG A 609 44.37 1.93 3.89
C ARG A 609 44.95 1.44 5.22
N TYR A 610 44.11 0.85 6.08
CA TYR A 610 44.51 0.36 7.40
C TYR A 610 45.52 -0.79 7.32
N VAL A 611 45.25 -1.81 6.48
CA VAL A 611 46.18 -2.94 6.34
C VAL A 611 47.49 -2.47 5.69
N SER A 612 47.43 -1.59 4.70
CA SER A 612 48.64 -1.02 4.08
C SER A 612 49.50 -0.26 5.10
N THR A 613 48.93 0.59 5.95
CA THR A 613 49.72 1.32 6.96
C THR A 613 50.31 0.38 8.02
N VAL A 614 49.56 -0.61 8.51
CA VAL A 614 50.07 -1.61 9.46
C VAL A 614 51.22 -2.42 8.86
N VAL A 615 51.06 -2.91 7.61
CA VAL A 615 52.10 -3.67 6.91
C VAL A 615 53.31 -2.80 6.58
N SER A 616 53.13 -1.55 6.13
CA SER A 616 54.23 -0.62 5.89
C SER A 616 55.00 -0.28 7.16
N SER A 617 54.33 -0.06 8.29
CA SER A 617 54.98 0.17 9.58
C SER A 617 55.75 -1.06 10.07
N ALA A 618 55.19 -2.27 9.91
CA ALA A 618 55.88 -3.51 10.24
C ALA A 618 57.10 -3.75 9.34
N LEU A 619 57.00 -3.48 8.03
CA LEU A 619 58.12 -3.55 7.09
C LEU A 619 59.19 -2.50 7.39
N ALA A 620 58.82 -1.28 7.78
CA ALA A 620 59.75 -0.24 8.19
C ALA A 620 60.53 -0.62 9.47
N LEU A 621 59.85 -1.24 10.45
CA LEU A 621 60.49 -1.73 11.67
C LEU A 621 61.41 -2.94 11.41
N ALA A 622 60.93 -3.94 10.68
CA ALA A 622 61.73 -5.14 10.34
C ALA A 622 62.92 -4.80 9.44
N GLY A 623 62.70 -3.96 8.41
CA GLY A 623 63.73 -3.47 7.51
C GLY A 623 64.73 -2.53 8.19
N GLY A 624 64.25 -1.64 9.08
CA GLY A 624 65.10 -0.78 9.90
C GLY A 624 65.96 -1.57 10.88
N GLY A 625 65.41 -2.61 11.52
CA GLY A 625 66.15 -3.53 12.39
C GLY A 625 67.25 -4.29 11.64
N LEU A 626 66.95 -4.80 10.43
CA LEU A 626 67.97 -5.40 9.57
C LEU A 626 69.03 -4.39 9.11
N ALA A 627 68.62 -3.18 8.73
CA ALA A 627 69.56 -2.13 8.32
C ALA A 627 70.52 -1.77 9.47
N ILE A 628 70.04 -1.66 10.71
CA ILE A 628 70.89 -1.46 11.89
C ILE A 628 71.84 -2.67 12.07
N GLY A 629 71.32 -3.90 12.01
CA GLY A 629 72.12 -5.12 12.14
C GLY A 629 73.28 -5.21 11.12
N PHE A 630 73.03 -4.87 9.86
CA PHE A 630 74.05 -4.93 8.80
C PHE A 630 74.96 -3.69 8.71
N THR A 631 74.53 -2.50 9.16
CA THR A 631 75.32 -1.26 9.00
C THR A 631 76.13 -0.87 10.23
N VAL A 632 75.73 -1.30 11.43
CA VAL A 632 76.38 -0.90 12.68
C VAL A 632 77.57 -1.81 13.03
N GLY A 633 77.44 -3.14 12.86
CA GLY A 633 78.49 -4.10 13.24
C GLY A 633 78.92 -3.96 14.71
N ASP A 634 80.17 -4.30 15.02
CA ASP A 634 80.71 -4.31 16.40
C ASP A 634 80.90 -2.90 17.04
N ARG A 635 80.27 -1.85 16.49
CA ARG A 635 80.48 -0.45 16.90
C ARG A 635 79.76 -0.03 18.18
N ILE A 636 78.97 -0.91 18.80
CA ILE A 636 78.30 -0.65 20.08
C ILE A 636 78.87 -1.62 21.11
N GLU A 637 79.75 -1.13 21.99
CA GLU A 637 80.29 -1.94 23.09
C GLU A 637 79.17 -2.51 23.96
N GLY A 638 79.13 -3.84 24.10
CA GLY A 638 78.20 -4.55 24.96
C GLY A 638 76.82 -4.87 24.36
N VAL A 639 76.53 -4.54 23.09
CA VAL A 639 75.24 -4.87 22.44
C VAL A 639 75.45 -5.54 21.10
N ASP A 640 74.97 -6.77 20.95
CA ASP A 640 74.91 -7.48 19.67
C ASP A 640 73.85 -6.85 18.74
N PRO A 641 74.22 -6.32 17.55
CA PRO A 641 73.27 -5.74 16.61
C PRO A 641 72.20 -6.72 16.10
N PHE A 642 72.49 -8.03 16.05
CA PHE A 642 71.52 -9.05 15.61
C PHE A 642 70.45 -9.32 16.67
N ASN A 643 70.76 -9.15 17.96
CA ASN A 643 69.73 -9.15 19.00
C ASN A 643 68.78 -7.95 18.86
N LEU A 644 69.30 -6.76 18.53
CA LEU A 644 68.46 -5.57 18.28
C LEU A 644 67.56 -5.76 17.04
N ALA A 645 68.10 -6.35 15.96
CA ALA A 645 67.29 -6.75 14.81
C ALA A 645 66.19 -7.76 15.20
N THR A 646 66.50 -8.74 16.04
CA THR A 646 65.54 -9.74 16.54
C THR A 646 64.42 -9.08 17.36
N TYR A 647 64.74 -8.15 18.27
CA TYR A 647 63.73 -7.39 19.01
C TYR A 647 62.85 -6.52 18.10
N ALA A 648 63.42 -5.90 17.06
CA ALA A 648 62.65 -5.13 16.08
C ALA A 648 61.67 -6.01 15.28
N TRP A 649 62.08 -7.23 14.91
CA TRP A 649 61.20 -8.21 14.27
C TRP A 649 60.08 -8.71 15.19
N VAL A 650 60.39 -9.00 16.46
CA VAL A 650 59.38 -9.39 17.47
C VAL A 650 58.39 -8.25 17.69
N LEU A 651 58.86 -7.00 17.78
CA LEU A 651 58.01 -5.82 17.92
C LEU A 651 57.11 -5.61 16.68
N ALA A 652 57.64 -5.78 15.47
CA ALA A 652 56.87 -5.70 14.23
C ALA A 652 55.77 -6.78 14.18
N ALA A 653 56.09 -8.03 14.53
CA ALA A 653 55.12 -9.11 14.62
C ALA A 653 54.04 -8.83 15.69
N PHE A 654 54.42 -8.32 16.86
CA PHE A 654 53.49 -7.95 17.93
C PHE A 654 52.55 -6.82 17.49
N ILE A 655 53.05 -5.78 16.82
CA ILE A 655 52.23 -4.69 16.28
C ILE A 655 51.20 -5.23 15.28
N VAL A 656 51.59 -6.12 14.36
CA VAL A 656 50.65 -6.73 13.41
C VAL A 656 49.57 -7.55 14.13
N LEU A 657 49.92 -8.32 15.17
CA LEU A 657 48.97 -9.10 15.96
C LEU A 657 47.99 -8.19 16.74
N VAL A 658 48.48 -7.13 17.38
CA VAL A 658 47.65 -6.16 18.12
C VAL A 658 46.73 -5.40 17.16
N CYS A 659 47.25 -4.85 16.06
CA CYS A 659 46.43 -4.15 15.07
C CYS A 659 45.36 -5.05 14.44
N LYS A 660 45.68 -6.34 14.24
CA LYS A 660 44.72 -7.33 13.77
C LYS A 660 43.58 -7.58 14.78
N ALA A 661 43.86 -7.53 16.08
CA ALA A 661 42.87 -7.75 17.14
C ALA A 661 42.04 -6.50 17.53
N ILE A 662 42.41 -5.30 17.06
CA ILE A 662 41.73 -4.04 17.43
C ILE A 662 40.33 -3.90 16.79
N LEU A 663 40.13 -4.39 15.55
CA LEU A 663 38.93 -4.09 14.76
C LEU A 663 37.83 -5.15 14.86
N VAL A 664 38.19 -6.43 14.94
CA VAL A 664 37.28 -7.59 14.90
C VAL A 664 37.86 -8.72 15.76
N GLU A 665 37.00 -9.42 16.50
CA GLU A 665 37.41 -10.48 17.44
C GLU A 665 38.10 -11.67 16.73
N GLY A 666 37.65 -12.01 15.52
CA GLY A 666 38.14 -13.13 14.71
C GLY A 666 38.52 -12.78 13.27
N TRP A 667 39.61 -12.05 13.04
CA TRP A 667 40.08 -11.75 11.68
C TRP A 667 40.89 -12.91 11.07
N ALA A 668 40.43 -13.49 9.96
CA ALA A 668 41.18 -14.51 9.22
C ALA A 668 42.42 -13.94 8.51
N TRP A 669 43.56 -14.64 8.55
CA TRP A 669 44.80 -14.21 7.89
C TRP A 669 44.66 -14.10 6.36
N SER A 670 43.87 -14.97 5.75
CA SER A 670 43.53 -14.93 4.32
C SER A 670 42.85 -13.63 3.91
N ASP A 671 41.95 -13.10 4.74
CA ASP A 671 41.23 -11.86 4.46
C ASP A 671 42.09 -10.63 4.79
N PHE A 672 42.87 -10.67 5.88
CA PHE A 672 43.87 -9.65 6.21
C PHE A 672 44.84 -9.41 5.04
N LEU A 673 45.44 -10.48 4.51
CA LEU A 673 46.35 -10.41 3.35
C LEU A 673 45.65 -9.97 2.05
N ARG A 674 44.33 -10.18 1.93
CA ARG A 674 43.49 -9.67 0.82
C ARG A 674 42.95 -8.25 1.06
N TRP A 675 43.37 -7.60 2.15
CA TRP A 675 42.94 -6.27 2.58
C TRP A 675 41.43 -6.14 2.83
N ARG A 676 40.82 -7.19 3.39
CA ARG A 676 39.39 -7.26 3.71
C ARG A 676 39.19 -7.61 5.19
N VAL A 677 38.17 -7.03 5.81
CA VAL A 677 37.67 -7.38 7.14
C VAL A 677 36.29 -8.00 6.97
N ARG A 678 35.96 -9.06 7.69
CA ARG A 678 34.57 -9.56 7.80
C ARG A 678 34.04 -9.20 9.18
N CYS A 679 32.91 -8.51 9.20
CA CYS A 679 32.21 -8.14 10.42
C CYS A 679 30.97 -9.02 10.60
N HIS A 680 30.74 -9.46 11.83
CA HIS A 680 29.63 -10.31 12.25
C HIS A 680 28.64 -9.56 13.16
N SER A 681 28.87 -8.28 13.45
CA SER A 681 27.98 -7.40 14.22
C SER A 681 27.94 -5.96 13.71
N VAL A 682 26.92 -5.19 14.11
CA VAL A 682 26.84 -3.76 13.79
C VAL A 682 27.95 -2.99 14.52
N SER A 683 28.30 -3.33 15.77
CA SER A 683 29.45 -2.70 16.45
C SER A 683 30.77 -2.89 15.70
N GLU A 684 31.03 -4.07 15.11
CA GLU A 684 32.23 -4.31 14.30
C GLU A 684 32.23 -3.49 12.99
N LEU A 685 31.06 -3.32 12.35
CA LEU A 685 30.92 -2.42 11.20
C LEU A 685 31.21 -0.96 11.58
N VAL A 686 30.69 -0.48 12.72
CA VAL A 686 30.96 0.87 13.23
C VAL A 686 32.46 1.05 13.48
N ALA A 687 33.10 0.12 14.19
CA ALA A 687 34.53 0.18 14.51
C ALA A 687 35.42 0.16 13.24
N THR A 688 35.04 -0.62 12.24
CA THR A 688 35.81 -0.79 10.99
C THR A 688 35.63 0.37 10.01
N THR A 689 34.44 0.97 9.95
CA THR A 689 34.08 1.97 8.92
C THR A 689 34.13 3.42 9.43
N GLY A 690 33.99 3.62 10.74
CA GLY A 690 33.77 4.93 11.36
C GLY A 690 32.43 5.58 10.98
N MET A 691 31.49 4.82 10.42
CA MET A 691 30.14 5.29 10.10
C MET A 691 29.22 5.22 11.32
N ASP A 692 28.16 6.02 11.29
CA ASP A 692 27.14 6.02 12.35
C ASP A 692 26.31 4.73 12.36
N GLU A 693 25.99 4.22 13.55
CA GLU A 693 25.25 2.96 13.73
C GLU A 693 23.86 2.99 13.07
N GLN A 694 23.18 4.12 13.04
CA GLN A 694 21.84 4.24 12.45
C GLN A 694 21.89 4.26 10.93
N VAL A 695 22.94 4.84 10.34
CA VAL A 695 23.17 4.83 8.90
C VAL A 695 23.47 3.40 8.41
N ILE A 696 24.23 2.63 9.20
CA ILE A 696 24.48 1.21 8.95
C ILE A 696 23.18 0.41 9.07
N ILE A 697 22.40 0.58 10.14
CA ILE A 697 21.11 -0.09 10.31
C ILE A 697 20.14 0.24 9.18
N ALA A 698 20.07 1.50 8.73
CA ALA A 698 19.24 1.92 7.61
C ALA A 698 19.62 1.21 6.30
N LYS A 699 20.92 1.07 5.99
CA LYS A 699 21.40 0.31 4.82
C LYS A 699 21.08 -1.18 4.92
N LEU A 700 21.23 -1.79 6.10
CA LEU A 700 20.87 -3.20 6.31
C LEU A 700 19.36 -3.45 6.16
N LEU A 701 18.51 -2.58 6.74
CA LEU A 701 17.04 -2.66 6.59
C LEU A 701 16.58 -2.44 5.14
N HIS A 702 17.32 -1.63 4.40
CA HIS A 702 17.12 -1.37 2.99
C HIS A 702 17.47 -2.58 2.10
N GLU A 703 18.48 -3.36 2.48
CA GLU A 703 18.90 -4.58 1.76
C GLU A 703 18.13 -5.85 2.16
N ASP A 704 17.51 -5.88 3.35
CA ASP A 704 16.49 -6.88 3.76
C ASP A 704 15.21 -6.85 2.89
N CYS A 705 15.08 -5.86 2.02
CA CYS A 705 13.94 -5.67 1.13
C CYS A 705 13.98 -6.61 -0.09
N GLY A 706 13.47 -7.83 0.07
CA GLY A 706 13.02 -8.67 -1.04
C GLY A 706 13.74 -10.00 -1.10
N ASP A 707 15.03 -9.98 -1.42
CA ASP A 707 15.91 -11.15 -1.62
C ASP A 707 17.21 -11.05 -0.81
N GLY A 708 17.18 -10.31 0.31
CA GLY A 708 18.36 -10.10 1.17
C GLY A 708 18.94 -11.40 1.70
N ILE A 709 20.20 -11.69 1.35
CA ILE A 709 20.89 -12.93 1.72
C ILE A 709 21.22 -12.99 3.23
N LEU A 710 21.37 -11.81 3.86
CA LEU A 710 21.77 -11.67 5.26
C LEU A 710 20.72 -12.25 6.23
N THR A 711 21.12 -13.23 7.02
CA THR A 711 20.34 -13.73 8.16
C THR A 711 20.73 -12.97 9.42
N THR A 712 19.74 -12.48 10.16
CA THR A 712 19.96 -11.58 11.31
C THR A 712 19.65 -12.26 12.64
N ARG A 713 20.51 -12.02 13.64
CA ARG A 713 20.38 -12.52 15.02
C ARG A 713 20.64 -11.40 16.03
N GLY A 714 20.50 -11.71 17.32
CA GLY A 714 20.76 -10.77 18.40
C GLY A 714 19.52 -9.99 18.84
N PRO A 715 19.62 -9.17 19.91
CA PRO A 715 18.45 -8.61 20.60
C PRO A 715 17.65 -7.60 19.79
N PHE A 716 18.19 -7.07 18.69
CA PHE A 716 17.55 -6.03 17.89
C PHE A 716 17.11 -6.47 16.49
N ASN A 717 17.01 -7.78 16.23
CA ASN A 717 16.73 -8.32 14.89
C ASN A 717 15.24 -8.39 14.50
N SER A 718 14.28 -8.19 15.40
CA SER A 718 12.85 -8.51 15.15
C SER A 718 12.21 -7.74 13.97
N VAL A 719 12.81 -6.63 13.56
CA VAL A 719 12.39 -5.78 12.43
C VAL A 719 12.73 -6.39 11.07
N PHE A 720 13.84 -7.14 11.00
CA PHE A 720 14.34 -7.76 9.77
C PHE A 720 13.45 -8.95 9.38
N ARG A 721 13.24 -9.16 8.08
CA ARG A 721 12.41 -10.24 7.54
C ARG A 721 13.12 -11.57 7.63
N ASN A 722 14.44 -11.57 7.40
CA ASN A 722 15.27 -12.78 7.44
C ASN A 722 16.00 -12.89 8.80
N GLN A 723 15.36 -13.64 9.71
CA GLN A 723 15.87 -13.94 11.05
C GLN A 723 16.42 -15.37 11.07
N ALA A 724 17.54 -15.59 11.76
CA ALA A 724 18.11 -16.92 11.92
C ALA A 724 17.35 -17.72 12.99
N GLU A 725 17.07 -19.00 12.69
CA GLU A 725 16.51 -19.96 13.67
C GLU A 725 17.60 -20.56 14.58
N ASP A 726 18.86 -20.61 14.09
CA ASP A 726 20.05 -21.10 14.78
C ASP A 726 20.94 -19.97 15.33
N ALA A 727 21.99 -20.33 16.07
CA ALA A 727 22.97 -19.38 16.61
C ALA A 727 23.86 -18.68 15.55
N GLY A 728 23.82 -19.12 14.28
CA GLY A 728 24.51 -18.48 13.16
C GLY A 728 23.76 -17.26 12.63
N GLY A 729 24.48 -16.26 12.11
CA GLY A 729 23.88 -15.04 11.56
C GLY A 729 24.64 -13.77 11.93
N PHE A 730 24.27 -12.67 11.27
CA PHE A 730 24.82 -11.36 11.55
C PHE A 730 24.10 -10.70 12.75
N SER A 731 24.86 -10.23 13.73
CA SER A 731 24.34 -9.76 15.02
C SER A 731 23.93 -8.29 14.98
N ILE A 732 22.62 -8.02 15.08
CA ILE A 732 22.09 -6.68 15.33
C ILE A 732 22.17 -6.41 16.84
N ASP A 733 23.30 -5.87 17.27
CA ASP A 733 23.65 -5.59 18.66
C ASP A 733 23.43 -4.12 19.07
N ARG A 734 22.96 -3.28 18.14
CA ARG A 734 22.60 -1.87 18.35
C ARG A 734 21.10 -1.62 18.13
N PRO A 735 20.45 -0.79 18.97
CA PRO A 735 19.03 -0.45 18.81
C PRO A 735 18.82 0.51 17.63
N ALA A 736 17.73 0.32 16.89
CA ALA A 736 17.29 1.28 15.88
C ALA A 736 16.49 2.43 16.52
N HIS A 737 16.77 3.68 16.13
CA HIS A 737 15.89 4.80 16.48
C HIS A 737 14.58 4.76 15.68
N PRO A 738 13.47 5.34 16.22
CA PRO A 738 12.21 5.41 15.49
C PRO A 738 12.33 6.15 14.15
N SER A 739 13.18 7.18 14.08
CA SER A 739 13.52 7.90 12.86
C SER A 739 14.11 6.95 11.79
N THR A 740 15.08 6.11 12.17
CA THR A 740 15.69 5.09 11.30
C THR A 740 14.66 4.10 10.74
N LEU A 741 13.69 3.67 11.55
CA LEU A 741 12.62 2.75 11.12
C LEU A 741 11.70 3.39 10.07
N ILE A 742 11.19 4.59 10.35
CA ILE A 742 10.31 5.33 9.44
C ILE A 742 11.01 5.57 8.11
N LEU A 743 12.25 6.06 8.17
CA LEU A 743 13.04 6.35 6.98
C LEU A 743 13.42 5.08 6.22
N SER A 744 13.43 3.91 6.86
CA SER A 744 13.58 2.62 6.16
C SER A 744 12.28 2.15 5.49
N GLY A 745 11.10 2.73 5.80
CA GLY A 745 9.79 2.33 5.30
C GLY A 745 8.88 1.63 6.33
N LEU A 746 9.07 1.87 7.63
CA LEU A 746 8.29 1.27 8.71
C LEU A 746 7.56 2.36 9.52
N GLY A 747 6.31 2.65 9.15
CA GLY A 747 5.50 3.65 9.84
C GLY A 747 4.96 3.13 11.17
N LEU A 748 5.24 3.82 12.29
CA LEU A 748 4.76 3.44 13.62
C LEU A 748 3.43 4.12 13.94
N LEU A 749 2.32 3.35 13.89
CA LEU A 749 0.96 3.85 14.12
C LEU A 749 0.46 3.48 15.52
N LYS A 750 -0.11 4.44 16.25
CA LYS A 750 -0.80 4.26 17.53
C LYS A 750 -2.21 3.72 17.26
N VAL A 751 -2.61 2.64 17.95
CA VAL A 751 -3.94 2.02 17.84
C VAL A 751 -4.58 1.86 19.23
N VAL A 752 -5.91 1.81 19.27
CA VAL A 752 -6.70 1.54 20.48
C VAL A 752 -7.06 0.07 20.55
N THR A 753 -6.71 -0.61 21.62
CA THR A 753 -7.06 -2.01 21.89
C THR A 753 -8.06 -2.10 23.06
N PRO A 754 -8.65 -3.27 23.36
CA PRO A 754 -9.42 -3.47 24.59
C PRO A 754 -8.61 -3.29 25.89
N ARG A 755 -7.28 -3.36 25.85
CA ARG A 755 -6.38 -3.33 27.02
C ARG A 755 -5.68 -1.99 27.24
N GLY A 756 -5.84 -1.02 26.32
CA GLY A 756 -5.09 0.23 26.28
C GLY A 756 -4.63 0.56 24.86
N HIS A 757 -3.65 1.45 24.71
CA HIS A 757 -3.00 1.73 23.43
C HIS A 757 -1.89 0.72 23.12
N ALA A 758 -1.73 0.43 21.82
CA ALA A 758 -0.64 -0.35 21.26
C ALA A 758 -0.04 0.40 20.05
N ILE A 759 1.11 -0.06 19.56
CA ILE A 759 1.71 0.43 18.32
C ILE A 759 1.71 -0.70 17.29
N VAL A 760 1.34 -0.40 16.05
CA VAL A 760 1.33 -1.32 14.90
C VAL A 760 2.18 -0.73 13.78
N CYS A 761 3.04 -1.53 13.16
CA CYS A 761 3.85 -1.09 12.02
C CYS A 761 3.10 -1.20 10.70
N LEU A 762 3.07 -0.09 9.96
CA LEU A 762 2.76 -0.03 8.53
C LEU A 762 4.05 -0.29 7.74
N ASP A 763 4.36 -1.56 7.44
CA ASP A 763 5.52 -1.95 6.64
C ASP A 763 5.29 -1.67 5.14
N HIS A 764 5.88 -0.57 4.66
CA HIS A 764 5.86 -0.12 3.26
C HIS A 764 7.28 -0.03 2.66
N ARG A 765 8.23 -0.78 3.25
CA ARG A 765 9.60 -0.97 2.73
C ARG A 765 9.59 -1.36 1.25
N ARG A 766 10.69 -1.03 0.54
CA ARG A 766 10.85 -1.19 -0.93
C ARG A 766 10.24 -2.50 -1.46
N GLY A 767 9.40 -2.38 -2.49
CA GLY A 767 8.75 -3.51 -3.16
C GLY A 767 7.49 -4.03 -2.43
N THR A 768 6.94 -3.28 -1.46
CA THR A 768 5.63 -3.58 -0.90
C THR A 768 4.54 -3.07 -1.86
N VAL A 769 3.80 -4.01 -2.47
CA VAL A 769 2.67 -3.72 -3.38
C VAL A 769 1.56 -2.97 -2.66
N LEU A 770 1.09 -3.48 -1.52
CA LEU A 770 0.09 -2.82 -0.69
C LEU A 770 0.20 -3.26 0.77
N THR A 771 0.27 -2.28 1.67
CA THR A 771 0.06 -2.46 3.11
C THR A 771 -1.05 -1.52 3.58
N ALA A 772 -1.85 -1.97 4.55
CA ALA A 772 -2.96 -1.21 5.10
C ALA A 772 -3.18 -1.53 6.60
N VAL A 773 -3.51 -0.51 7.37
CA VAL A 773 -3.85 -0.56 8.80
C VAL A 773 -5.22 0.12 8.95
N GLU A 774 -6.24 -0.74 8.95
CA GLU A 774 -7.67 -0.43 8.93
C GLU A 774 -8.26 -0.67 10.34
N HIS A 775 -9.44 -0.14 10.66
CA HIS A 775 -10.10 -0.36 11.95
C HIS A 775 -10.59 -1.80 12.12
N THR A 776 -11.06 -2.44 11.04
CA THR A 776 -11.57 -3.81 11.00
C THR A 776 -10.75 -4.66 10.02
N ALA A 777 -9.48 -4.88 10.34
CA ALA A 777 -8.55 -5.61 9.47
C ALA A 777 -9.00 -7.07 9.20
N SER A 778 -8.82 -7.50 7.95
CA SER A 778 -8.80 -8.93 7.59
C SER A 778 -7.64 -9.64 8.31
N GLN A 779 -7.84 -10.90 8.71
CA GLN A 779 -7.07 -11.57 9.78
C GLN A 779 -5.71 -12.15 9.35
N ASP A 780 -5.33 -12.03 8.07
CA ASP A 780 -4.31 -12.91 7.46
C ASP A 780 -2.92 -12.26 7.22
N LYS A 781 -2.47 -11.32 8.06
CA LYS A 781 -1.15 -10.68 7.89
C LYS A 781 -0.34 -10.55 9.19
N ARG A 782 0.79 -11.26 9.24
CA ARG A 782 1.88 -11.08 10.23
C ARG A 782 2.34 -9.63 10.27
N ARG A 783 2.18 -8.96 11.42
CA ARG A 783 2.53 -7.54 11.66
C ARG A 783 3.55 -7.42 12.78
N LEU A 784 4.27 -6.29 12.83
CA LEU A 784 5.12 -5.92 13.97
C LEU A 784 4.31 -5.01 14.91
N ILE A 785 4.24 -5.37 16.19
CA ILE A 785 3.33 -4.78 17.19
C ILE A 785 4.04 -4.57 18.53
N CYS A 786 3.72 -3.48 19.23
CA CYS A 786 4.05 -3.28 20.65
C CYS A 786 2.78 -3.12 21.48
N GLU A 787 2.49 -4.08 22.37
CA GLU A 787 1.30 -4.04 23.24
C GLU A 787 1.44 -3.09 24.44
N ASP A 788 2.67 -2.81 24.90
CA ASP A 788 2.95 -2.15 26.19
C ASP A 788 3.05 -0.60 26.11
N ALA A 789 2.45 0.04 25.09
CA ALA A 789 2.64 1.48 24.85
C ALA A 789 2.19 2.37 26.03
N ASP A 790 1.11 1.99 26.74
CA ASP A 790 0.56 2.74 27.88
C ASP A 790 1.35 2.63 29.19
N ARG A 791 2.21 1.61 29.34
CA ARG A 791 3.08 1.53 30.52
C ARG A 791 4.10 2.66 30.52
N HIS A 792 4.62 3.04 29.36
CA HIS A 792 5.66 4.05 29.23
C HIS A 792 5.18 5.49 29.51
N THR A 793 3.97 5.86 29.07
CA THR A 793 3.37 7.16 29.40
C THR A 793 3.09 7.32 30.90
N LYS A 794 2.62 6.26 31.57
CA LYS A 794 2.40 6.29 33.03
C LYS A 794 3.71 6.36 33.83
N ASP A 795 4.73 5.61 33.43
CA ASP A 795 6.05 5.62 34.07
C ASP A 795 6.72 7.02 34.02
N ASN A 796 6.57 7.73 32.90
CA ASN A 796 7.09 9.08 32.74
C ASN A 796 6.30 10.10 33.57
N ALA A 797 4.96 10.01 33.58
CA ALA A 797 4.11 10.89 34.39
C ALA A 797 4.36 10.75 35.91
N VAL A 798 4.68 9.54 36.38
CA VAL A 798 5.03 9.31 37.80
C VAL A 798 6.42 9.87 38.13
N LYS A 799 7.43 9.68 37.27
CA LYS A 799 8.80 10.15 37.52
C LYS A 799 8.95 11.68 37.50
N HIS A 800 8.15 12.38 36.69
CA HIS A 800 8.12 13.85 36.70
C HIS A 800 7.69 14.46 38.04
N ARG A 801 7.07 13.69 38.95
CA ARG A 801 6.73 14.14 40.30
C ARG A 801 7.82 13.91 41.35
N THR A 802 8.91 13.18 41.06
CA THR A 802 9.87 12.72 42.08
C THR A 802 11.35 12.97 41.80
N GLU A 803 11.79 13.14 40.54
CA GLU A 803 13.22 13.38 40.26
C GLU A 803 13.46 14.56 39.30
N TRP A 804 14.02 15.66 39.81
CA TRP A 804 14.38 16.87 39.05
C TRP A 804 15.84 16.90 38.55
N ARG A 805 16.56 15.76 38.54
CA ARG A 805 18.00 15.70 38.19
C ARG A 805 18.48 14.52 37.35
N SER A 806 17.60 13.59 36.97
CA SER A 806 17.91 12.48 36.07
C SER A 806 17.32 12.78 34.69
N SER A 807 18.13 12.71 33.63
CA SER A 807 17.63 12.81 32.26
C SER A 807 16.63 11.65 32.01
N PRO A 808 15.47 11.91 31.37
CA PRO A 808 14.46 10.88 31.17
C PRO A 808 15.08 9.70 30.41
N ARG A 809 15.00 8.50 30.99
CA ARG A 809 15.47 7.28 30.31
C ARG A 809 14.55 7.04 29.10
N PRO A 810 15.09 6.88 27.89
CA PRO A 810 14.27 6.80 26.69
C PRO A 810 13.36 5.58 26.72
N ALA A 811 12.09 5.78 26.33
CA ALA A 811 11.05 4.75 26.41
C ALA A 811 11.39 3.56 25.50
N LYS A 812 11.32 2.33 26.04
CA LYS A 812 11.76 1.09 25.38
C LYS A 812 10.62 0.35 24.67
N LEU A 813 10.34 0.75 23.42
CA LEU A 813 9.28 0.13 22.62
C LEU A 813 9.67 -1.28 22.13
N ARG A 814 8.94 -2.31 22.57
CA ARG A 814 9.15 -3.72 22.16
C ARG A 814 8.25 -4.09 20.99
N LEU A 815 8.80 -4.20 19.77
CA LEU A 815 8.06 -4.79 18.64
C LEU A 815 8.27 -6.31 18.60
N THR A 816 7.18 -7.05 18.77
CA THR A 816 7.09 -8.49 18.49
C THR A 816 6.36 -8.70 17.17
N SER A 817 6.55 -9.88 16.55
CA SER A 817 5.86 -10.24 15.31
C SER A 817 4.67 -11.15 15.61
N THR A 818 3.46 -10.75 15.22
CA THR A 818 2.22 -11.43 15.60
C THR A 818 1.24 -11.47 14.44
N GLU A 819 0.47 -12.56 14.32
CA GLU A 819 -0.47 -12.80 13.22
C GLU A 819 -1.91 -12.41 13.62
N ASP A 820 -2.36 -12.78 14.83
CA ASP A 820 -3.77 -12.62 15.28
C ASP A 820 -4.08 -11.35 16.10
N PHE A 821 -3.28 -10.28 16.01
CA PHE A 821 -3.47 -9.10 16.87
C PHE A 821 -4.65 -8.23 16.44
N LYS A 822 -5.56 -7.92 17.39
CA LYS A 822 -6.80 -7.18 17.12
C LYS A 822 -6.85 -5.85 17.88
N TRP A 823 -7.06 -4.77 17.16
CA TRP A 823 -7.37 -3.42 17.68
C TRP A 823 -8.81 -3.03 17.33
N LYS A 824 -9.30 -1.94 17.93
CA LYS A 824 -10.63 -1.36 17.69
C LYS A 824 -10.61 -0.17 16.74
N ARG A 825 -9.56 0.66 16.81
CA ARG A 825 -9.46 1.92 16.06
C ARG A 825 -8.00 2.35 15.88
N VAL A 826 -7.68 2.95 14.74
CA VAL A 826 -6.38 3.56 14.44
C VAL A 826 -6.42 5.03 14.87
N GLN A 827 -5.32 5.57 15.42
CA GLN A 827 -5.27 6.96 15.89
C GLN A 827 -4.39 7.86 15.00
N GLY A 828 -3.25 7.37 14.54
CA GLY A 828 -2.29 8.10 13.70
C GLY A 828 -0.84 7.75 14.07
N PHE A 829 0.14 8.52 13.62
CA PHE A 829 1.54 8.22 13.91
C PHE A 829 1.88 8.45 15.39
N TYR A 830 2.75 7.59 15.92
CA TYR A 830 3.30 7.77 17.26
C TYR A 830 4.24 8.99 17.29
N ASN A 831 4.22 9.78 18.37
CA ASN A 831 5.09 10.95 18.51
C ASN A 831 6.44 10.53 19.13
N PHE A 832 7.54 10.82 18.46
CA PHE A 832 8.86 10.21 18.74
C PHE A 832 9.71 10.92 19.80
N GLN A 833 9.10 11.74 20.66
CA GLN A 833 9.84 12.48 21.69
C GLN A 833 10.44 11.50 22.71
N ASP A 834 11.77 11.37 22.64
CA ASP A 834 12.65 10.65 23.56
C ASP A 834 12.37 9.13 23.73
N ALA A 835 11.98 8.44 22.65
CA ALA A 835 11.78 6.98 22.62
C ALA A 835 12.94 6.23 21.91
N ASN A 836 13.46 5.17 22.53
CA ASN A 836 14.43 4.23 21.93
C ASN A 836 13.74 2.88 21.68
N VAL A 837 13.68 2.43 20.43
CA VAL A 837 13.04 1.15 20.13
C VAL A 837 13.96 0.00 20.58
N VAL A 838 13.42 -0.90 21.41
CA VAL A 838 14.15 -2.03 22.01
C VAL A 838 13.35 -3.27 21.76
N PHE A 839 13.74 -3.99 20.72
CA PHE A 839 13.13 -5.24 20.30
C PHE A 839 13.43 -6.38 21.28
N THR A 840 12.62 -7.44 21.20
CA THR A 840 12.70 -8.68 21.98
C THR A 840 12.07 -9.81 21.19
#